data_AF-A0A0A2VY31-F1
#
_entry.id   AF-A0A0A2VY31-F1
#
_cell.length_a   1.000
_cell.length_b   1.000
_cell.length_c   1.000
_cell.angle_alpha   90.00
_cell.angle_beta   90.00
_cell.angle_gamma   90.00
#
_symmetry.space_group_name_H-M   'P 1'
#
loop_
_entity.id
_entity.type
_entity.pdbx_description
1 polymer ?
#
loop_
_entity_poly.entity_id
_entity_poly.type
_entity_poly.pdbx_seq_one_letter_code
_entity_poly.pdbx_strand_id
1 'polypeptide(L)'
;MNTAPSARFVKRLALTSAFALAAMASAQADDLNIKTMIPGVPQIDAEAYILIDYNSGKVLAESNADARRDPASLTKMMTSYVIGQAMKAGKFDDNAMVTIGKDAWATGNPVFKGSSLMFLQPGMQVPVNKLVRGINLQSGNDACVAMADFVAGSQDAFVSLMNGYVSALGLKNTHFQTVHGLDAEGQYSSARDMALIGQALIRDVPNEYAIYKEKEFTFNNIRQTNRNGLLWDTSLNVDGIKTGHTDAAGYNLVASATEGQMRLISAVLGGHTYKGRETESKKLLTWGFRFFETVSPLKAGKEFASEPAWFGDNDRASLGVDKDVYLTIPRGRMKDLKASYVLTTSELHAPLQKNQVVGTINFQLDGKTIEQRPVEVDPIYLASKQLPPAGGSYYFYCRNAGAPMKTKLNELLEFPTSFTYKVMGLAKPELVDLVVEVVQRHAPGDYTPQVKPSSKGNYHSVSITINATHIEQVETLYEELGNIEIPPFSPGDAVLSQDTILIRTLGLQPYEPVSQAMHDFTDTRDDTTADEIWLVEHPQVFTQGQAGKAEHVLMPGDIPVVQSDRGGQVTFHGPGQQVMYLLLNLKRRKLGVRELVTILEQTVVNTLAEYDIQAYPRADAPGVYVDGRKICSLGLRIRKGCSFHGLALNINMDLSPFLRINPCGYAGLEMTQVSHFVEGITVHDIQPRLVENFIALLNHPPYQYPDAE
;
A
#
# COMPACT_ATOMS: atom_id res chain seq x y z
N MET A 1 -4.10 5.94 79.38
CA MET A 1 -5.13 4.88 79.41
C MET A 1 -5.50 4.54 77.98
N ASN A 2 -5.51 3.24 77.69
CA ASN A 2 -5.83 2.61 76.41
C ASN A 2 -7.23 2.97 75.90
N THR A 3 -7.36 3.23 74.60
CA THR A 3 -8.54 2.82 73.84
C THR A 3 -8.11 2.38 72.44
N ALA A 4 -7.89 1.08 72.27
CA ALA A 4 -7.77 0.45 70.96
C ALA A 4 -9.16 0.43 70.28
N PRO A 5 -9.27 0.76 68.98
CA PRO A 5 -10.56 0.74 68.29
C PRO A 5 -11.02 -0.70 68.03
N SER A 6 -12.33 -0.91 68.21
CA SER A 6 -12.96 -2.25 68.20
C SER A 6 -12.85 -2.99 66.86
N ALA A 7 -12.72 -4.31 66.93
CA ALA A 7 -12.58 -5.25 65.80
C ALA A 7 -13.72 -5.20 64.76
N ARG A 8 -14.84 -4.53 65.05
CA ARG A 8 -15.93 -4.29 64.08
C ARG A 8 -15.59 -3.21 63.05
N PHE A 9 -14.71 -2.26 63.37
CA PHE A 9 -14.31 -1.19 62.45
C PHE A 9 -13.31 -1.69 61.40
N VAL A 10 -12.38 -2.56 61.80
CA VAL A 10 -11.36 -3.16 60.91
C VAL A 10 -12.00 -4.13 59.89
N LYS A 11 -13.05 -4.87 60.28
CA LYS A 11 -13.77 -5.76 59.34
C LYS A 11 -14.59 -5.00 58.28
N ARG A 12 -15.08 -3.79 58.57
CA ARG A 12 -15.80 -2.96 57.58
C ARG A 12 -14.85 -2.29 56.59
N LEU A 13 -13.65 -1.87 57.03
CA LEU A 13 -12.63 -1.33 56.14
C LEU A 13 -12.08 -2.38 55.18
N ALA A 14 -11.86 -3.62 55.65
CA ALA A 14 -11.35 -4.69 54.79
C ALA A 14 -12.34 -5.14 53.69
N LEU A 15 -13.66 -5.09 53.96
CA LEU A 15 -14.67 -5.41 52.94
C LEU A 15 -14.86 -4.30 51.90
N THR A 16 -14.73 -3.02 52.29
CA THR A 16 -14.82 -1.91 51.33
C THR A 16 -13.56 -1.76 50.47
N SER A 17 -12.37 -2.08 51.01
CA SER A 17 -11.13 -2.13 50.23
C SER A 17 -11.10 -3.30 49.23
N ALA A 18 -11.68 -4.45 49.58
CA ALA A 18 -11.77 -5.59 48.66
C ALA A 18 -12.78 -5.36 47.52
N PHE A 19 -13.89 -4.65 47.76
CA PHE A 19 -14.83 -4.24 46.70
C PHE A 19 -14.28 -3.12 45.82
N ALA A 20 -13.49 -2.19 46.36
CA ALA A 20 -12.86 -1.12 45.59
C ALA A 20 -11.72 -1.63 44.68
N LEU A 21 -10.92 -2.62 45.12
CA LEU A 21 -9.93 -3.25 44.26
C LEU A 21 -10.56 -4.16 43.18
N ALA A 22 -11.70 -4.80 43.46
CA ALA A 22 -12.43 -5.56 42.44
C ALA A 22 -13.10 -4.63 41.39
N ALA A 23 -13.54 -3.43 41.79
CA ALA A 23 -14.12 -2.43 40.91
C ALA A 23 -13.07 -1.67 40.06
N MET A 24 -11.84 -1.51 40.57
CA MET A 24 -10.74 -0.91 39.79
C MET A 24 -10.07 -1.89 38.81
N ALA A 25 -10.13 -3.20 39.07
CA ALA A 25 -9.70 -4.23 38.11
C ALA A 25 -10.71 -4.49 36.98
N SER A 26 -11.93 -3.96 37.09
CA SER A 26 -12.99 -4.09 36.06
C SER A 26 -13.19 -2.83 35.21
N ALA A 27 -12.41 -1.77 35.45
CA ALA A 27 -12.44 -0.53 34.67
C ALA A 27 -11.33 -0.44 33.59
N GLN A 28 -10.52 -1.49 33.43
CA GLN A 28 -9.71 -1.76 32.23
C GLN A 28 -10.24 -3.00 31.50
N ALA A 29 -11.55 -3.05 31.26
CA ALA A 29 -12.01 -3.68 30.05
C ALA A 29 -12.00 -2.55 29.01
N ASP A 30 -11.04 -2.60 28.07
CA ASP A 30 -11.23 -1.95 26.78
C ASP A 30 -12.69 -2.18 26.37
N ASP A 31 -13.40 -1.13 25.98
CA ASP A 31 -14.73 -1.27 25.39
C ASP A 31 -14.64 -2.40 24.36
N LEU A 32 -15.22 -3.55 24.71
CA LEU A 32 -15.20 -4.78 23.93
C LEU A 32 -16.07 -4.48 22.72
N ASN A 33 -15.49 -3.83 21.73
CA ASN A 33 -16.18 -3.50 20.51
C ASN A 33 -16.35 -4.82 19.76
N ILE A 34 -17.53 -5.42 19.90
CA ILE A 34 -17.89 -6.70 19.27
C ILE A 34 -17.63 -6.67 17.75
N LYS A 35 -17.57 -5.48 17.13
CA LYS A 35 -17.22 -5.29 15.72
C LYS A 35 -15.72 -5.46 15.40
N THR A 36 -14.81 -5.34 16.35
CA THR A 36 -13.35 -5.45 16.11
C THR A 36 -12.74 -6.74 16.66
N MET A 37 -13.47 -7.50 17.47
CA MET A 37 -12.93 -8.70 18.13
C MET A 37 -12.95 -9.93 17.20
N ILE A 38 -11.78 -10.30 16.67
CA ILE A 38 -11.54 -11.66 16.18
C ILE A 38 -11.15 -12.49 17.41
N PRO A 39 -11.91 -13.52 17.80
CA PRO A 39 -11.51 -14.36 18.92
C PRO A 39 -10.20 -15.10 18.60
N GLY A 40 -9.45 -15.41 19.65
CA GLY A 40 -8.17 -16.09 19.55
C GLY A 40 -8.20 -17.33 18.65
N VAL A 41 -7.07 -17.60 18.01
CA VAL A 41 -6.87 -18.79 17.18
C VAL A 41 -7.15 -20.04 18.04
N PRO A 42 -7.92 -21.02 17.55
CA PRO A 42 -8.18 -22.25 18.30
C PRO A 42 -6.87 -22.99 18.59
N GLN A 43 -6.79 -23.65 19.73
CA GLN A 43 -5.66 -24.54 20.01
C GLN A 43 -5.69 -25.72 19.02
N ILE A 44 -4.56 -25.91 18.32
CA ILE A 44 -4.36 -26.95 17.32
C ILE A 44 -3.37 -27.98 17.86
N ASP A 45 -3.79 -29.24 17.89
CA ASP A 45 -2.94 -30.37 18.31
C ASP A 45 -2.06 -30.89 17.17
N ALA A 46 -1.04 -30.10 16.81
CA ALA A 46 -0.06 -30.43 15.81
C ALA A 46 1.23 -29.62 16.00
N GLU A 47 2.31 -30.14 15.45
CA GLU A 47 3.65 -29.54 15.55
C GLU A 47 3.79 -28.22 14.78
N ALA A 48 3.14 -28.13 13.61
CA ALA A 48 3.11 -26.92 12.79
C ALA A 48 1.78 -26.81 12.03
N TYR A 49 1.30 -25.59 11.84
CA TYR A 49 0.14 -25.34 10.99
C TYR A 49 0.12 -23.95 10.38
N ILE A 50 -0.64 -23.81 9.29
CA ILE A 50 -1.01 -22.53 8.69
C ILE A 50 -2.44 -22.60 8.15
N LEU A 51 -3.14 -21.47 8.16
CA LEU A 51 -4.39 -21.25 7.47
C LEU A 51 -4.25 -19.98 6.61
N ILE A 52 -4.46 -20.11 5.31
CA ILE A 52 -4.41 -18.99 4.35
C ILE A 52 -5.71 -18.87 3.57
N ASP A 53 -6.02 -17.65 3.13
CA ASP A 53 -7.00 -17.45 2.06
C ASP A 53 -6.34 -17.64 0.69
N TYR A 54 -7.00 -18.41 -0.17
CA TYR A 54 -6.47 -18.74 -1.50
C TYR A 54 -6.35 -17.51 -2.39
N ASN A 55 -7.32 -16.60 -2.38
CA ASN A 55 -7.36 -15.50 -3.35
C ASN A 55 -6.44 -14.35 -2.93
N SER A 56 -6.48 -13.96 -1.65
CA SER A 56 -5.68 -12.84 -1.14
C SER A 56 -4.26 -13.25 -0.74
N GLY A 57 -4.04 -14.54 -0.47
CA GLY A 57 -2.80 -15.05 0.11
C GLY A 57 -2.58 -14.69 1.57
N LYS A 58 -3.56 -14.03 2.23
CA LYS A 58 -3.45 -13.62 3.62
C LYS A 58 -3.33 -14.83 4.53
N VAL A 59 -2.41 -14.76 5.49
CA VAL A 59 -2.32 -15.74 6.59
C VAL A 59 -3.30 -15.33 7.68
N LEU A 60 -4.22 -16.24 8.05
CA LEU A 60 -5.23 -16.01 9.07
C LEU A 60 -4.79 -16.55 10.43
N ALA A 61 -4.05 -17.67 10.44
CA ALA A 61 -3.50 -18.29 11.63
C ALA A 61 -2.26 -19.11 11.26
N GLU A 62 -1.26 -19.12 12.14
CA GLU A 62 -0.04 -19.90 11.94
C GLU A 62 0.65 -20.25 13.26
N SER A 63 1.34 -21.38 13.27
CA SER A 63 2.29 -21.77 14.32
C SER A 63 3.38 -22.63 13.69
N ASN A 64 4.65 -22.30 13.94
CA ASN A 64 5.82 -22.98 13.36
C ASN A 64 5.73 -23.18 11.84
N ALA A 65 5.07 -22.26 11.12
CA ALA A 65 4.68 -22.50 9.73
C ALA A 65 5.87 -22.62 8.77
N ASP A 66 7.01 -22.05 9.12
CA ASP A 66 8.26 -22.10 8.35
C ASP A 66 9.23 -23.20 8.84
N ALA A 67 8.87 -23.94 9.91
CA ALA A 67 9.70 -25.02 10.44
C ALA A 67 9.80 -26.16 9.41
N ARG A 68 11.04 -26.60 9.15
CA ARG A 68 11.30 -27.74 8.24
C ARG A 68 10.85 -29.04 8.90
N ARG A 69 10.00 -29.77 8.20
CA ARG A 69 9.47 -31.08 8.61
C ARG A 69 9.46 -32.03 7.44
N ASP A 70 9.42 -33.32 7.74
CA ASP A 70 9.21 -34.35 6.73
C ASP A 70 7.80 -34.20 6.11
N PRO A 71 7.69 -33.96 4.79
CA PRO A 71 6.42 -33.81 4.12
C PRO A 71 5.66 -35.13 3.96
N ALA A 72 6.34 -36.28 4.08
CA ALA A 72 5.80 -37.58 3.72
C ALA A 72 5.09 -37.52 2.35
N SER A 73 3.93 -38.18 2.22
CA SER A 73 3.13 -38.19 0.99
C SER A 73 2.56 -36.82 0.56
N LEU A 74 2.71 -35.73 1.33
CA LEU A 74 2.39 -34.39 0.81
C LEU A 74 3.32 -34.00 -0.36
N THR A 75 4.51 -34.61 -0.46
CA THR A 75 5.40 -34.52 -1.63
C THR A 75 4.67 -34.75 -2.95
N LYS A 76 3.68 -35.65 -2.95
CA LYS A 76 2.89 -35.97 -4.14
C LYS A 76 2.09 -34.79 -4.67
N MET A 77 1.83 -33.75 -3.86
CA MET A 77 1.24 -32.51 -4.35
C MET A 77 2.14 -31.83 -5.39
N MET A 78 3.46 -31.80 -5.17
CA MET A 78 4.41 -31.28 -6.16
C MET A 78 4.53 -32.24 -7.35
N THR A 79 4.49 -33.55 -7.13
CA THR A 79 4.45 -34.55 -8.21
C THR A 79 3.26 -34.31 -9.14
N SER A 80 2.06 -34.18 -8.59
CA SER A 80 0.85 -33.86 -9.35
C SER A 80 0.94 -32.47 -10.00
N TYR A 81 1.57 -31.49 -9.35
CA TYR A 81 1.78 -30.16 -9.94
C TYR A 81 2.63 -30.25 -11.21
N VAL A 82 3.75 -30.98 -11.19
CA VAL A 82 4.62 -31.19 -12.36
C VAL A 82 3.86 -31.92 -13.47
N ILE A 83 3.11 -32.98 -13.14
CA ILE A 83 2.27 -33.71 -14.11
C ILE A 83 1.23 -32.78 -14.75
N GLY A 84 0.50 -32.04 -13.92
CA GLY A 84 -0.51 -31.09 -14.37
C GLY A 84 0.06 -29.99 -15.26
N GLN A 85 1.27 -29.51 -14.98
CA GLN A 85 1.95 -28.53 -15.84
C GLN A 85 2.37 -29.14 -17.18
N ALA A 86 2.85 -30.39 -17.19
CA ALA A 86 3.17 -31.10 -18.42
C ALA A 86 1.93 -31.32 -19.31
N MET A 87 0.79 -31.68 -18.71
CA MET A 87 -0.49 -31.81 -19.40
C MET A 87 -1.00 -30.47 -19.91
N LYS A 88 -0.93 -29.41 -19.09
CA LYS A 88 -1.31 -28.04 -19.48
C LYS A 88 -0.47 -27.53 -20.65
N ALA A 89 0.80 -27.91 -20.72
CA ALA A 89 1.70 -27.60 -21.83
C ALA A 89 1.48 -28.48 -23.08
N GLY A 90 0.51 -29.40 -23.05
CA GLY A 90 0.17 -30.28 -24.18
C GLY A 90 1.21 -31.35 -24.47
N LYS A 91 2.07 -31.71 -23.50
CA LYS A 91 3.08 -32.77 -23.70
C LYS A 91 2.45 -34.16 -23.87
N PHE A 92 1.32 -34.38 -23.21
CA PHE A 92 0.48 -35.57 -23.31
C PHE A 92 -0.92 -35.24 -22.77
N ASP A 93 -1.90 -36.07 -23.09
CA ASP A 93 -3.26 -35.98 -22.59
C ASP A 93 -3.57 -37.08 -21.55
N ASP A 94 -4.78 -37.02 -21.00
CA ASP A 94 -5.31 -37.97 -20.01
C ASP A 94 -5.34 -39.44 -20.47
N ASN A 95 -5.44 -39.68 -21.78
CA ASN A 95 -5.60 -41.01 -22.37
C ASN A 95 -4.27 -41.59 -22.86
N ALA A 96 -3.18 -40.82 -22.80
CA ALA A 96 -1.85 -41.31 -23.13
C ALA A 96 -1.51 -42.57 -22.32
N MET A 97 -1.02 -43.59 -23.01
CA MET A 97 -0.71 -44.89 -22.41
C MET A 97 0.72 -44.90 -21.89
N VAL A 98 0.88 -45.12 -20.58
CA VAL A 98 2.17 -45.26 -19.92
C VAL A 98 2.51 -46.73 -19.79
N THR A 99 3.67 -47.13 -20.32
CA THR A 99 4.20 -48.48 -20.13
C THR A 99 4.92 -48.54 -18.79
N ILE A 100 4.47 -49.43 -17.90
CA ILE A 100 5.01 -49.56 -16.55
C ILE A 100 6.39 -50.24 -16.61
N GLY A 101 7.41 -49.54 -16.09
CA GLY A 101 8.78 -50.04 -15.94
C GLY A 101 8.97 -50.97 -14.73
N LYS A 102 10.17 -51.54 -14.60
CA LYS A 102 10.53 -52.38 -13.43
C LYS A 102 10.59 -51.58 -12.13
N ASP A 103 10.95 -50.31 -12.21
CA ASP A 103 11.19 -49.45 -11.04
C ASP A 103 9.89 -49.07 -10.33
N ALA A 104 8.78 -49.03 -11.07
CA ALA A 104 7.42 -48.84 -10.58
C ALA A 104 6.77 -50.13 -10.06
N TRP A 105 7.48 -51.27 -10.03
CA TRP A 105 6.92 -52.55 -9.59
C TRP A 105 7.07 -52.74 -8.08
N ALA A 106 5.94 -52.71 -7.36
CA ALA A 106 5.87 -52.91 -5.92
C ALA A 106 6.64 -54.14 -5.39
N THR A 107 6.46 -55.31 -6.02
CA THR A 107 7.11 -56.56 -5.55
C THR A 107 8.61 -56.59 -5.87
N GLY A 108 9.04 -55.87 -6.92
CA GLY A 108 10.44 -55.80 -7.33
C GLY A 108 11.24 -54.70 -6.64
N ASN A 109 10.57 -53.75 -5.98
CA ASN A 109 11.19 -52.61 -5.34
C ASN A 109 10.97 -52.64 -3.81
N PRO A 110 11.99 -53.04 -3.01
CA PRO A 110 11.85 -53.21 -1.57
C PRO A 110 11.52 -51.90 -0.82
N VAL A 111 11.81 -50.74 -1.42
CA VAL A 111 11.50 -49.41 -0.87
C VAL A 111 9.98 -49.21 -0.70
N PHE A 112 9.16 -49.91 -1.50
CA PHE A 112 7.71 -49.81 -1.44
C PHE A 112 7.04 -50.71 -0.39
N LYS A 113 7.80 -51.56 0.31
CA LYS A 113 7.24 -52.51 1.28
C LYS A 113 6.48 -51.78 2.39
N GLY A 114 5.20 -52.11 2.58
CA GLY A 114 4.35 -51.51 3.61
C GLY A 114 3.81 -50.12 3.27
N SER A 115 4.05 -49.62 2.05
CA SER A 115 3.61 -48.30 1.61
C SER A 115 2.31 -48.33 0.79
N SER A 116 1.78 -47.16 0.42
CA SER A 116 0.57 -47.03 -0.41
C SER A 116 0.89 -47.26 -1.89
N LEU A 117 0.11 -48.11 -2.56
CA LEU A 117 0.39 -48.62 -3.91
C LEU A 117 -0.87 -48.75 -4.76
N MET A 118 -0.71 -48.66 -6.08
CA MET A 118 -1.69 -49.07 -7.10
C MET A 118 -1.56 -50.55 -7.50
N PHE A 119 -0.45 -51.20 -7.11
CA PHE A 119 -0.08 -52.57 -7.49
C PHE A 119 0.19 -52.73 -9.00
N LEU A 120 0.97 -51.79 -9.56
CA LEU A 120 1.38 -51.83 -10.96
C LEU A 120 2.37 -52.99 -11.23
N GLN A 121 2.34 -53.54 -12.45
CA GLN A 121 3.23 -54.61 -12.90
C GLN A 121 3.99 -54.20 -14.17
N PRO A 122 5.26 -54.62 -14.34
CA PRO A 122 6.04 -54.30 -15.53
C PRO A 122 5.36 -54.74 -16.82
N GLY A 123 5.39 -53.88 -17.84
CA GLY A 123 4.78 -54.13 -19.14
C GLY A 123 3.28 -53.84 -19.23
N MET A 124 2.59 -53.54 -18.10
CA MET A 124 1.24 -52.99 -18.17
C MET A 124 1.24 -51.68 -18.95
N GLN A 125 0.20 -51.45 -19.75
CA GLN A 125 -0.09 -50.12 -20.29
C GLN A 125 -1.25 -49.52 -19.50
N VAL A 126 -0.99 -48.41 -18.81
CA VAL A 126 -1.96 -47.75 -17.95
C VAL A 126 -2.16 -46.33 -18.45
N PRO A 127 -3.40 -45.87 -18.69
CA PRO A 127 -3.64 -44.50 -19.12
C PRO A 127 -3.28 -43.52 -17.99
N VAL A 128 -2.75 -42.35 -18.37
CA VAL A 128 -2.38 -41.27 -17.44
C VAL A 128 -3.49 -40.97 -16.43
N ASN A 129 -4.74 -40.89 -16.89
CA ASN A 129 -5.90 -40.60 -16.05
C ASN A 129 -6.12 -41.58 -14.87
N LYS A 130 -5.63 -42.82 -14.97
CA LYS A 130 -5.68 -43.83 -13.89
C LYS A 130 -4.49 -43.65 -12.96
N LEU A 131 -3.31 -43.37 -13.49
CA LEU A 131 -2.11 -43.15 -12.69
C LEU A 131 -2.25 -41.90 -11.81
N VAL A 132 -2.68 -40.76 -12.36
CA VAL A 132 -2.89 -39.54 -11.57
C VAL A 132 -3.95 -39.73 -10.48
N ARG A 133 -5.03 -40.48 -10.75
CA ARG A 133 -6.02 -40.85 -9.71
C ARG A 133 -5.41 -41.72 -8.62
N GLY A 134 -4.53 -42.66 -8.97
CA GLY A 134 -3.82 -43.46 -7.97
C GLY A 134 -2.86 -42.65 -7.11
N ILE A 135 -2.19 -41.65 -7.68
CA ILE A 135 -1.37 -40.69 -6.94
C ILE A 135 -2.25 -39.86 -5.99
N ASN A 136 -3.32 -39.24 -6.51
CA ASN A 136 -4.10 -38.23 -5.78
C ASN A 136 -5.01 -38.86 -4.72
N LEU A 137 -5.74 -39.93 -5.05
CA LEU A 137 -6.73 -40.55 -4.15
C LEU A 137 -6.08 -41.57 -3.21
N GLN A 138 -5.25 -42.46 -3.76
CA GLN A 138 -4.66 -43.58 -3.01
C GLN A 138 -3.25 -43.32 -2.49
N SER A 139 -2.59 -42.26 -2.95
CA SER A 139 -1.20 -41.99 -2.58
C SER A 139 -0.23 -43.08 -3.08
N GLY A 140 -0.50 -43.68 -4.24
CA GLY A 140 0.29 -44.77 -4.82
C GLY A 140 1.71 -44.33 -5.17
N ASN A 141 2.72 -44.92 -4.52
CA ASN A 141 4.14 -44.62 -4.75
C ASN A 141 4.65 -45.14 -6.10
N ASP A 142 4.19 -46.33 -6.49
CA ASP A 142 4.45 -46.95 -7.79
C ASP A 142 3.96 -46.08 -8.95
N ALA A 143 2.78 -45.47 -8.81
CA ALA A 143 2.23 -44.54 -9.78
C ALA A 143 3.07 -43.27 -9.95
N CYS A 144 3.63 -42.74 -8.85
CA CYS A 144 4.54 -41.60 -8.92
C CYS A 144 5.79 -41.92 -9.73
N VAL A 145 6.39 -43.10 -9.54
CA VAL A 145 7.58 -43.52 -10.30
C VAL A 145 7.24 -43.69 -11.78
N ALA A 146 6.14 -44.39 -12.09
CA ALA A 146 5.71 -44.58 -13.48
C ALA A 146 5.49 -43.24 -14.21
N MET A 147 4.84 -42.28 -13.55
CA MET A 147 4.64 -40.95 -14.12
C MET A 147 5.92 -40.13 -14.19
N ALA A 148 6.83 -40.27 -13.23
CA ALA A 148 8.11 -39.57 -13.27
C ALA A 148 8.96 -39.99 -14.47
N ASP A 149 9.07 -41.30 -14.70
CA ASP A 149 9.78 -41.86 -15.84
C ASP A 149 9.11 -41.45 -17.16
N PHE A 150 7.77 -41.47 -17.22
CA PHE A 150 7.03 -41.06 -18.41
C PHE A 150 7.21 -39.56 -18.75
N VAL A 151 7.19 -38.69 -17.74
CA VAL A 151 7.22 -37.24 -17.93
C VAL A 151 8.64 -36.71 -18.19
N ALA A 152 9.63 -37.26 -17.48
CA ALA A 152 10.98 -36.71 -17.44
C ALA A 152 12.07 -37.71 -17.85
N GLY A 153 11.71 -38.95 -18.19
CA GLY A 153 12.64 -40.02 -18.58
C GLY A 153 13.33 -40.72 -17.41
N SER A 154 13.33 -40.11 -16.21
CA SER A 154 13.86 -40.70 -14.98
C SER A 154 13.32 -39.98 -13.74
N GLN A 155 13.37 -40.65 -12.60
CA GLN A 155 13.04 -40.06 -11.30
C GLN A 155 13.91 -38.85 -10.95
N ASP A 156 15.22 -38.90 -11.17
CA ASP A 156 16.14 -37.79 -10.84
C ASP A 156 15.85 -36.53 -11.66
N ALA A 157 15.57 -36.70 -12.96
CA ALA A 157 15.16 -35.61 -13.83
C ALA A 157 13.81 -35.02 -13.37
N PHE A 158 12.88 -35.87 -12.92
CA PHE A 158 11.61 -35.42 -12.39
C PHE A 158 11.76 -34.67 -11.06
N VAL A 159 12.57 -35.16 -10.12
CA VAL A 159 12.89 -34.47 -8.87
C VAL A 159 13.56 -33.11 -9.14
N SER A 160 14.39 -33.03 -10.17
CA SER A 160 14.97 -31.77 -10.63
C SER A 160 13.89 -30.79 -11.11
N LEU A 161 12.86 -31.25 -11.82
CA LEU A 161 11.69 -30.43 -12.18
C LEU A 161 10.90 -29.98 -10.93
N MET A 162 10.68 -30.88 -9.97
CA MET A 162 10.01 -30.54 -8.70
C MET A 162 10.73 -29.41 -7.98
N ASN A 163 12.06 -29.50 -7.84
CA ASN A 163 12.89 -28.47 -7.20
C ASN A 163 13.03 -27.18 -8.07
N GLY A 164 12.92 -27.32 -9.40
CA GLY A 164 12.76 -26.17 -10.30
C GLY A 164 11.51 -25.37 -9.96
N TYR A 165 10.37 -26.04 -9.73
CA TYR A 165 9.14 -25.38 -9.30
C TYR A 165 9.17 -24.89 -7.86
N VAL A 166 9.90 -25.54 -6.94
CA VAL A 166 10.18 -24.96 -5.61
C VAL A 166 10.78 -23.56 -5.75
N SER A 167 11.76 -23.41 -6.63
CA SER A 167 12.40 -22.12 -6.91
C SER A 167 11.43 -21.14 -7.60
N ALA A 168 10.71 -21.59 -8.62
CA ALA A 168 9.79 -20.75 -9.39
C ALA A 168 8.59 -20.25 -8.57
N LEU A 169 8.14 -21.04 -7.58
CA LEU A 169 7.08 -20.68 -6.64
C LEU A 169 7.60 -19.90 -5.42
N GLY A 170 8.92 -19.70 -5.30
CA GLY A 170 9.53 -18.95 -4.20
C GLY A 170 9.47 -19.64 -2.84
N LEU A 171 9.40 -20.98 -2.82
CA LEU A 171 9.30 -21.78 -1.59
C LEU A 171 10.66 -21.81 -0.88
N LYS A 172 10.72 -21.33 0.37
CA LYS A 172 11.99 -21.08 1.07
C LYS A 172 12.47 -22.25 1.91
N ASN A 173 11.55 -23.13 2.31
CA ASN A 173 11.78 -24.20 3.27
C ASN A 173 11.33 -25.54 2.72
N THR A 174 11.56 -25.77 1.42
CA THR A 174 11.20 -27.03 0.74
C THR A 174 12.34 -27.53 -0.14
N HIS A 175 12.59 -28.83 -0.07
CA HIS A 175 13.48 -29.55 -0.96
C HIS A 175 13.02 -31.00 -1.10
N PHE A 176 12.92 -31.48 -2.34
CA PHE A 176 12.49 -32.84 -2.64
C PHE A 176 13.67 -33.71 -3.05
N GLN A 177 13.68 -34.95 -2.56
CA GLN A 177 14.64 -35.99 -2.93
C GLN A 177 13.97 -37.16 -3.66
N THR A 178 12.64 -37.30 -3.49
CA THR A 178 11.87 -38.40 -4.07
C THR A 178 10.61 -37.89 -4.74
N VAL A 179 10.07 -38.69 -5.68
CA VAL A 179 8.83 -38.36 -6.41
C VAL A 179 7.56 -38.72 -5.63
N HIS A 180 7.69 -39.39 -4.50
CA HIS A 180 6.57 -39.93 -3.73
C HIS A 180 6.56 -39.47 -2.26
N GLY A 181 7.69 -39.03 -1.71
CA GLY A 181 7.78 -38.61 -0.31
C GLY A 181 7.91 -39.77 0.66
N LEU A 182 8.64 -40.83 0.28
CA LEU A 182 9.17 -41.75 1.28
C LEU A 182 10.39 -41.08 1.92
N ASP A 183 10.74 -41.52 3.12
CA ASP A 183 11.81 -40.94 3.91
C ASP A 183 13.13 -40.94 3.12
N ALA A 184 13.71 -39.76 2.98
CA ALA A 184 14.97 -39.54 2.29
C ALA A 184 15.72 -38.42 3.00
N GLU A 185 17.01 -38.64 3.27
CA GLU A 185 17.85 -37.63 3.90
C GLU A 185 17.91 -36.37 3.03
N GLY A 186 17.73 -35.20 3.65
CA GLY A 186 17.68 -33.92 2.94
C GLY A 186 16.32 -33.55 2.36
N GLN A 187 15.30 -34.42 2.39
CA GLN A 187 13.94 -34.07 2.00
C GLN A 187 13.20 -33.35 3.13
N TYR A 188 12.63 -32.19 2.85
CA TYR A 188 11.83 -31.44 3.82
C TYR A 188 10.86 -30.48 3.14
N SER A 189 9.84 -30.05 3.88
CA SER A 189 9.00 -28.90 3.54
C SER A 189 8.56 -28.16 4.82
N SER A 190 7.63 -27.23 4.72
CA SER A 190 7.04 -26.49 5.83
C SER A 190 5.53 -26.35 5.65
N ALA A 191 4.79 -25.98 6.69
CA ALA A 191 3.34 -25.80 6.58
C ALA A 191 3.00 -24.67 5.60
N ARG A 192 3.76 -23.56 5.63
CA ARG A 192 3.61 -22.44 4.69
C ARG A 192 3.84 -22.90 3.25
N ASP A 193 4.95 -23.56 2.97
CA ASP A 193 5.27 -23.98 1.61
C ASP A 193 4.27 -25.01 1.09
N MET A 194 3.79 -25.93 1.94
CA MET A 194 2.76 -26.89 1.56
C MET A 194 1.41 -26.23 1.25
N ALA A 195 1.03 -25.18 1.98
CA ALA A 195 -0.15 -24.38 1.65
C ALA A 195 0.04 -23.62 0.32
N LEU A 196 1.24 -23.10 0.05
CA LEU A 196 1.57 -22.43 -1.21
C LEU A 196 1.58 -23.39 -2.41
N ILE A 197 2.09 -24.62 -2.25
CA ILE A 197 1.95 -25.68 -3.27
C ILE A 197 0.48 -25.99 -3.51
N GLY A 198 -0.33 -26.10 -2.45
CA GLY A 198 -1.77 -26.27 -2.56
C GLY A 198 -2.44 -25.12 -3.33
N GLN A 199 -2.07 -23.87 -3.03
CA GLN A 199 -2.56 -22.69 -3.73
C GLN A 199 -2.18 -22.72 -5.22
N ALA A 200 -0.93 -23.09 -5.53
CA ALA A 200 -0.44 -23.21 -6.90
C ALA A 200 -1.15 -24.32 -7.68
N LEU A 201 -1.40 -25.48 -7.06
CA LEU A 201 -2.18 -26.57 -7.66
C LEU A 201 -3.57 -26.09 -8.10
N ILE A 202 -4.28 -25.38 -7.22
CA ILE A 202 -5.62 -24.86 -7.49
C ILE A 202 -5.60 -23.80 -8.62
N ARG A 203 -4.60 -22.90 -8.58
CA ARG A 203 -4.49 -21.76 -9.49
C ARG A 203 -4.00 -22.14 -10.88
N ASP A 204 -2.92 -22.93 -10.94
CA ASP A 204 -2.14 -23.10 -12.16
C ASP A 204 -2.58 -24.33 -12.96
N VAL A 205 -3.02 -25.38 -12.27
CA VAL A 205 -3.39 -26.68 -12.88
C VAL A 205 -4.78 -27.14 -12.38
N PRO A 206 -5.84 -26.34 -12.58
CA PRO A 206 -7.17 -26.62 -12.02
C PRO A 206 -7.79 -27.95 -12.47
N ASN A 207 -7.43 -28.44 -13.67
CA ASN A 207 -7.88 -29.74 -14.16
C ASN A 207 -7.29 -30.89 -13.33
N GLU A 208 -6.01 -30.80 -12.97
CA GLU A 208 -5.36 -31.76 -12.07
C GLU A 208 -5.93 -31.63 -10.65
N TYR A 209 -6.13 -30.40 -10.17
CA TYR A 209 -6.75 -30.15 -8.87
C TYR A 209 -8.14 -30.78 -8.74
N ALA A 210 -8.95 -30.73 -9.81
CA ALA A 210 -10.31 -31.25 -9.83
C ALA A 210 -10.42 -32.76 -9.53
N ILE A 211 -9.32 -33.52 -9.64
CA ILE A 211 -9.27 -34.95 -9.34
C ILE A 211 -9.29 -35.19 -7.81
N TYR A 212 -8.75 -34.27 -7.01
CA TYR A 212 -8.60 -34.44 -5.56
C TYR A 212 -9.93 -34.58 -4.79
N LYS A 213 -11.04 -34.08 -5.35
CA LYS A 213 -12.38 -34.22 -4.76
C LYS A 213 -13.08 -35.54 -5.09
N GLU A 214 -12.52 -36.34 -6.01
CA GLU A 214 -13.08 -37.66 -6.31
C GLU A 214 -12.96 -38.55 -5.07
N LYS A 215 -14.09 -39.11 -4.63
CA LYS A 215 -14.17 -39.90 -3.39
C LYS A 215 -13.65 -41.33 -3.56
N GLU A 216 -13.71 -41.85 -4.78
CA GLU A 216 -13.26 -43.18 -5.11
C GLU A 216 -12.95 -43.31 -6.59
N PHE A 217 -12.09 -44.26 -6.94
CA PHE A 217 -11.88 -44.70 -8.31
C PHE A 217 -11.62 -46.21 -8.34
N THR A 218 -11.82 -46.82 -9.50
CA THR A 218 -11.56 -48.25 -9.70
C THR A 218 -10.39 -48.45 -10.65
N PHE A 219 -9.44 -49.28 -10.22
CA PHE A 219 -8.30 -49.75 -11.01
C PHE A 219 -8.13 -51.25 -10.81
N ASN A 220 -7.91 -51.99 -11.90
CA ASN A 220 -7.77 -53.46 -11.89
C ASN A 220 -8.88 -54.20 -11.11
N ASN A 221 -10.14 -53.78 -11.31
CA ASN A 221 -11.33 -54.28 -10.60
C ASN A 221 -11.32 -54.08 -9.07
N ILE A 222 -10.40 -53.28 -8.54
CA ILE A 222 -10.33 -52.93 -7.12
C ILE A 222 -10.78 -51.48 -6.95
N ARG A 223 -11.85 -51.29 -6.18
CA ARG A 223 -12.33 -49.96 -5.79
C ARG A 223 -11.43 -49.41 -4.69
N GLN A 224 -11.00 -48.18 -4.88
CA GLN A 224 -10.05 -47.50 -4.02
C GLN A 224 -10.64 -46.16 -3.58
N THR A 225 -10.70 -45.93 -2.26
CA THR A 225 -11.29 -44.70 -1.70
C THR A 225 -10.23 -43.61 -1.51
N ASN A 226 -10.64 -42.36 -1.57
CA ASN A 226 -9.77 -41.23 -1.24
C ASN A 226 -9.42 -41.26 0.25
N ARG A 227 -8.16 -40.99 0.59
CA ARG A 227 -7.67 -40.98 1.98
C ARG A 227 -8.03 -39.71 2.75
N ASN A 228 -8.50 -38.67 2.08
CA ASN A 228 -8.93 -37.43 2.74
C ASN A 228 -10.36 -37.56 3.28
N GLY A 229 -10.50 -37.90 4.57
CA GLY A 229 -11.80 -38.10 5.21
C GLY A 229 -12.70 -36.86 5.20
N LEU A 230 -12.13 -35.66 5.10
CA LEU A 230 -12.90 -34.41 5.07
C LEU A 230 -13.77 -34.26 3.82
N LEU A 231 -13.54 -35.00 2.75
CA LEU A 231 -14.42 -35.02 1.57
C LEU A 231 -15.83 -35.57 1.89
N TRP A 232 -15.97 -36.31 2.99
CA TRP A 232 -17.26 -36.84 3.46
C TRP A 232 -17.91 -35.97 4.53
N ASP A 233 -17.25 -34.89 4.96
CA ASP A 233 -17.82 -33.97 5.94
C ASP A 233 -18.90 -33.10 5.28
N THR A 234 -20.12 -33.13 5.82
CA THR A 234 -21.26 -32.38 5.27
C THR A 234 -21.34 -30.95 5.77
N SER A 235 -20.54 -30.57 6.77
CA SER A 235 -20.52 -29.22 7.35
C SER A 235 -19.54 -28.27 6.66
N LEU A 236 -18.66 -28.77 5.80
CA LEU A 236 -17.71 -27.99 5.01
C LEU A 236 -17.70 -28.47 3.56
N ASN A 237 -17.58 -27.54 2.61
CA ASN A 237 -17.38 -27.91 1.20
C ASN A 237 -15.89 -28.12 0.91
N VAL A 238 -15.35 -29.24 1.37
CA VAL A 238 -13.95 -29.64 1.17
C VAL A 238 -13.78 -30.32 -0.18
N ASP A 239 -12.78 -29.88 -0.96
CA ASP A 239 -12.49 -30.41 -2.30
C ASP A 239 -11.03 -30.85 -2.50
N GLY A 240 -10.24 -30.86 -1.41
CA GLY A 240 -8.85 -31.28 -1.44
C GLY A 240 -8.17 -31.16 -0.06
N ILE A 241 -6.86 -31.37 0.05
CA ILE A 241 -5.95 -31.75 -1.03
C ILE A 241 -5.34 -33.12 -0.72
N LYS A 242 -4.40 -33.22 0.22
CA LYS A 242 -3.60 -34.43 0.38
C LYS A 242 -3.31 -34.77 1.84
N THR A 243 -3.39 -36.06 2.17
CA THR A 243 -2.91 -36.64 3.43
C THR A 243 -1.50 -37.19 3.30
N GLY A 244 -0.74 -37.19 4.39
CA GLY A 244 0.56 -37.85 4.51
C GLY A 244 0.81 -38.41 5.91
N HIS A 245 1.54 -39.50 6.00
CA HIS A 245 1.95 -40.10 7.26
C HIS A 245 3.20 -40.96 7.09
N THR A 246 4.18 -40.74 7.95
CA THR A 246 5.30 -41.62 8.29
C THR A 246 5.51 -41.53 9.79
N ASP A 247 6.18 -42.51 10.40
CA ASP A 247 6.41 -42.48 11.84
C ASP A 247 7.26 -41.27 12.25
N ALA A 248 8.16 -40.81 11.37
CA ALA A 248 8.98 -39.61 11.58
C ALA A 248 8.20 -38.30 11.36
N ALA A 249 7.30 -38.25 10.37
CA ALA A 249 6.54 -37.04 10.05
C ALA A 249 5.34 -36.79 10.98
N GLY A 250 4.79 -37.84 11.59
CA GLY A 250 3.47 -37.80 12.20
C GLY A 250 2.35 -37.73 11.14
N TYR A 251 1.17 -37.26 11.51
CA TYR A 251 0.03 -37.16 10.60
C TYR A 251 -0.09 -35.76 9.97
N ASN A 252 0.04 -35.71 8.65
CA ASN A 252 0.00 -34.48 7.86
C ASN A 252 -1.28 -34.39 7.02
N LEU A 253 -1.84 -33.18 6.88
CA LEU A 253 -2.96 -32.88 5.99
C LEU A 253 -2.86 -31.47 5.43
N VAL A 254 -2.89 -31.36 4.10
CA VAL A 254 -3.27 -30.11 3.43
C VAL A 254 -4.71 -30.24 2.99
N ALA A 255 -5.58 -29.35 3.47
CA ALA A 255 -6.99 -29.33 3.15
C ALA A 255 -7.40 -27.99 2.55
N SER A 256 -8.32 -28.01 1.59
CA SER A 256 -8.90 -26.82 0.97
C SER A 256 -10.42 -26.93 0.96
N ALA A 257 -11.08 -25.83 1.31
CA ALA A 257 -12.53 -25.76 1.40
C ALA A 257 -13.06 -24.43 0.87
N THR A 258 -14.35 -24.38 0.56
CA THR A 258 -15.02 -23.17 0.06
C THR A 258 -16.29 -22.84 0.81
N GLU A 259 -16.60 -21.55 0.92
CA GLU A 259 -17.89 -21.02 1.37
C GLU A 259 -18.22 -19.78 0.50
N GLY A 260 -19.20 -19.92 -0.40
CA GLY A 260 -19.47 -18.88 -1.39
C GLY A 260 -18.26 -18.61 -2.30
N GLN A 261 -17.76 -17.38 -2.31
CA GLN A 261 -16.58 -16.97 -3.08
C GLN A 261 -15.26 -17.14 -2.30
N MET A 262 -15.33 -17.41 -1.00
CA MET A 262 -14.15 -17.55 -0.15
C MET A 262 -13.60 -18.98 -0.25
N ARG A 263 -12.29 -19.11 -0.41
CA ARG A 263 -11.57 -20.38 -0.39
C ARG A 263 -10.44 -20.31 0.61
N LEU A 264 -10.40 -21.26 1.54
CA LEU A 264 -9.35 -21.37 2.54
C LEU A 264 -8.51 -22.61 2.30
N ILE A 265 -7.21 -22.51 2.59
CA ILE A 265 -6.25 -23.62 2.53
C ILE A 265 -5.62 -23.74 3.91
N SER A 266 -5.70 -24.91 4.50
CA SER A 266 -5.02 -25.27 5.74
C SER A 266 -3.93 -26.28 5.46
N ALA A 267 -2.77 -26.15 6.10
CA ALA A 267 -1.78 -27.21 6.18
C ALA A 267 -1.46 -27.47 7.65
N VAL A 268 -1.63 -28.72 8.08
CA VAL A 268 -1.37 -29.20 9.44
C VAL A 268 -0.34 -30.32 9.34
N LEU A 269 0.80 -30.16 10.00
CA LEU A 269 1.94 -31.08 9.95
C LEU A 269 2.27 -31.60 11.36
N GLY A 270 2.65 -32.88 11.44
CA GLY A 270 3.00 -33.52 12.71
C GLY A 270 1.82 -33.64 13.67
N GLY A 271 0.62 -33.92 13.19
CA GLY A 271 -0.50 -34.27 14.06
C GLY A 271 -0.25 -35.59 14.78
N HIS A 272 -0.66 -35.69 16.04
CA HIS A 272 -0.37 -36.86 16.89
C HIS A 272 -1.23 -38.08 16.60
N THR A 273 -2.40 -37.92 15.97
CA THR A 273 -3.32 -39.03 15.69
C THR A 273 -3.91 -38.99 14.29
N TYR A 274 -4.27 -40.17 13.78
CA TYR A 274 -4.86 -40.33 12.44
C TYR A 274 -6.12 -39.47 12.25
N LYS A 275 -7.04 -39.48 13.23
CA LYS A 275 -8.26 -38.66 13.19
C LYS A 275 -8.00 -37.20 13.57
N GLY A 276 -6.94 -36.94 14.33
CA GLY A 276 -6.54 -35.60 14.77
C GLY A 276 -6.29 -34.68 13.59
N ARG A 277 -5.49 -35.10 12.58
CA ARG A 277 -5.20 -34.24 11.42
C ARG A 277 -6.46 -33.68 10.74
N GLU A 278 -7.51 -34.49 10.59
CA GLU A 278 -8.78 -34.08 9.97
C GLU A 278 -9.57 -33.15 10.90
N THR A 279 -9.63 -33.50 12.20
CA THR A 279 -10.32 -32.70 13.23
C THR A 279 -9.69 -31.32 13.38
N GLU A 280 -8.36 -31.25 13.41
CA GLU A 280 -7.59 -30.02 13.56
C GLU A 280 -7.67 -29.11 12.31
N SER A 281 -7.55 -29.68 11.10
CA SER A 281 -7.78 -28.93 9.86
C SER A 281 -9.21 -28.41 9.77
N LYS A 282 -10.22 -29.22 10.16
CA LYS A 282 -11.61 -28.78 10.22
C LYS A 282 -11.80 -27.60 11.17
N LYS A 283 -11.21 -27.64 12.37
CA LYS A 283 -11.24 -26.52 13.33
C LYS A 283 -10.70 -25.22 12.73
N LEU A 284 -9.55 -25.28 12.05
CA LEU A 284 -8.96 -24.11 11.37
C LEU A 284 -9.89 -23.57 10.28
N LEU A 285 -10.35 -24.43 9.38
CA LEU A 285 -11.23 -24.03 8.26
C LEU A 285 -12.53 -23.42 8.76
N THR A 286 -13.22 -24.08 9.70
CA THR A 286 -14.46 -23.56 10.29
C THR A 286 -14.24 -22.23 11.03
N TRP A 287 -13.13 -22.08 11.76
CA TRP A 287 -12.78 -20.81 12.40
C TRP A 287 -12.54 -19.69 11.38
N GLY A 288 -11.77 -19.98 10.32
CA GLY A 288 -11.48 -19.03 9.26
C GLY A 288 -12.75 -18.54 8.55
N PHE A 289 -13.62 -19.45 8.14
CA PHE A 289 -14.91 -19.06 7.56
C PHE A 289 -15.77 -18.28 8.55
N ARG A 290 -15.81 -18.67 9.82
CA ARG A 290 -16.67 -17.99 10.80
C ARG A 290 -16.28 -16.52 11.06
N PHE A 291 -14.99 -16.20 11.05
CA PHE A 291 -14.51 -14.88 11.47
C PHE A 291 -13.95 -14.01 10.36
N PHE A 292 -13.76 -14.55 9.16
CA PHE A 292 -13.23 -13.79 8.04
C PHE A 292 -14.16 -13.87 6.83
N GLU A 293 -14.01 -12.89 5.96
CA GLU A 293 -14.59 -12.86 4.63
C GLU A 293 -13.54 -12.36 3.65
N THR A 294 -13.62 -12.84 2.41
CA THR A 294 -12.75 -12.37 1.33
C THR A 294 -13.56 -11.56 0.35
N VAL A 295 -13.14 -10.31 0.17
CA VAL A 295 -13.80 -9.32 -0.70
C VAL A 295 -12.91 -8.98 -1.88
N SER A 296 -13.52 -8.68 -3.02
CA SER A 296 -12.82 -8.23 -4.22
C SER A 296 -13.23 -6.80 -4.56
N PRO A 297 -12.58 -5.79 -3.94
CA PRO A 297 -12.99 -4.39 -4.09
C PRO A 297 -12.64 -3.82 -5.48
N LEU A 298 -11.63 -4.38 -6.15
CA LEU A 298 -11.17 -3.94 -7.47
C LEU A 298 -10.98 -5.13 -8.41
N LYS A 299 -11.41 -4.97 -9.65
CA LYS A 299 -11.29 -5.94 -10.72
C LYS A 299 -10.27 -5.47 -11.75
N ALA A 300 -9.53 -6.42 -12.34
CA ALA A 300 -8.61 -6.12 -13.42
C ALA A 300 -9.34 -5.46 -14.60
N GLY A 301 -8.72 -4.46 -15.23
CA GLY A 301 -9.31 -3.78 -16.38
C GLY A 301 -10.49 -2.83 -16.05
N LYS A 302 -10.68 -2.50 -14.77
CA LYS A 302 -11.66 -1.51 -14.32
C LYS A 302 -10.93 -0.28 -13.79
N GLU A 303 -11.34 0.87 -14.29
CA GLU A 303 -10.87 2.16 -13.77
C GLU A 303 -11.23 2.26 -12.29
N PHE A 304 -10.19 2.44 -11.47
CA PHE A 304 -10.28 2.75 -10.06
C PHE A 304 -10.21 4.25 -9.83
N ALA A 305 -9.29 4.92 -10.53
CA ALA A 305 -9.08 6.35 -10.50
C ALA A 305 -8.66 6.83 -11.89
N SER A 306 -8.74 8.14 -12.12
CA SER A 306 -8.30 8.77 -13.36
C SER A 306 -7.45 9.97 -12.99
N GLU A 307 -6.30 10.15 -13.62
CA GLU A 307 -5.36 11.24 -13.31
C GLU A 307 -4.92 11.99 -14.57
N PRO A 308 -4.64 13.31 -14.52
CA PRO A 308 -4.11 14.04 -15.66
C PRO A 308 -2.81 13.41 -16.17
N ALA A 309 -2.74 13.19 -17.49
CA ALA A 309 -1.54 12.69 -18.16
C ALA A 309 -1.00 13.78 -19.08
N TRP A 310 0.20 14.26 -18.80
CA TRP A 310 0.85 15.30 -19.59
C TRP A 310 1.52 14.69 -20.81
N PHE A 311 1.51 15.42 -21.92
CA PHE A 311 2.18 15.05 -23.18
C PHE A 311 1.65 13.77 -23.85
N GLY A 312 0.53 13.21 -23.37
CA GLY A 312 -0.12 12.03 -23.96
C GLY A 312 -1.15 12.36 -25.03
N ASP A 313 -1.53 11.36 -25.83
CA ASP A 313 -2.62 11.49 -26.81
C ASP A 313 -4.00 11.72 -26.14
N ASN A 314 -4.11 11.37 -24.86
CA ASN A 314 -5.28 11.60 -24.01
C ASN A 314 -4.90 12.50 -22.83
N ASP A 315 -5.84 13.35 -22.42
CA ASP A 315 -5.66 14.29 -21.29
C ASP A 315 -5.58 13.60 -19.92
N ARG A 316 -5.94 12.32 -19.83
CA ARG A 316 -5.99 11.55 -18.58
C ARG A 316 -5.51 10.12 -18.77
N ALA A 317 -4.85 9.59 -17.75
CA ALA A 317 -4.56 8.18 -17.59
C ALA A 317 -5.64 7.52 -16.72
N SER A 318 -6.24 6.45 -17.22
CA SER A 318 -7.04 5.53 -16.39
C SER A 318 -6.08 4.72 -15.52
N LEU A 319 -6.36 4.69 -14.23
CA LEU A 319 -5.58 3.98 -13.23
C LEU A 319 -6.42 2.86 -12.61
N GLY A 320 -5.81 1.71 -12.44
CA GLY A 320 -6.47 0.51 -11.93
C GLY A 320 -5.46 -0.50 -11.43
N VAL A 321 -5.76 -1.77 -11.66
CA VAL A 321 -4.95 -2.93 -11.27
C VAL A 321 -4.89 -3.90 -12.45
N ASP A 322 -3.74 -4.56 -12.65
CA ASP A 322 -3.58 -5.59 -13.69
C ASP A 322 -4.25 -6.92 -13.34
N LYS A 323 -4.52 -7.15 -12.05
CA LYS A 323 -5.11 -8.35 -11.48
C LYS A 323 -6.20 -8.00 -10.49
N ASP A 324 -7.20 -8.87 -10.40
CA ASP A 324 -8.25 -8.76 -9.38
C ASP A 324 -7.62 -8.64 -7.99
N VAL A 325 -8.01 -7.60 -7.26
CA VAL A 325 -7.60 -7.43 -5.86
C VAL A 325 -8.55 -8.25 -5.00
N TYR A 326 -7.97 -9.10 -4.16
CA TYR A 326 -8.68 -9.82 -3.11
C TYR A 326 -8.09 -9.43 -1.76
N LEU A 327 -8.96 -9.13 -0.80
CA LEU A 327 -8.61 -8.78 0.57
C LEU A 327 -9.37 -9.70 1.51
N THR A 328 -8.68 -10.26 2.49
CA THR A 328 -9.30 -11.01 3.58
C THR A 328 -9.39 -10.11 4.81
N ILE A 329 -10.61 -9.88 5.28
CA ILE A 329 -10.94 -8.97 6.37
C ILE A 329 -11.80 -9.69 7.42
N PRO A 330 -11.92 -9.14 8.64
CA PRO A 330 -12.86 -9.69 9.62
C PRO A 330 -14.29 -9.65 9.05
N ARG A 331 -15.05 -10.73 9.26
CA ARG A 331 -16.38 -10.92 8.68
C ARG A 331 -17.33 -9.80 9.14
N GLY A 332 -18.08 -9.24 8.20
CA GLY A 332 -19.04 -8.16 8.43
C GLY A 332 -18.43 -6.75 8.37
N ARG A 333 -17.14 -6.62 8.04
CA ARG A 333 -16.42 -5.32 8.01
C ARG A 333 -16.29 -4.74 6.61
N MET A 334 -16.81 -5.38 5.57
CA MET A 334 -16.76 -4.86 4.19
C MET A 334 -17.23 -3.40 4.06
N LYS A 335 -18.27 -3.00 4.78
CA LYS A 335 -18.83 -1.62 4.73
C LYS A 335 -17.91 -0.57 5.34
N ASP A 336 -16.99 -0.99 6.20
CA ASP A 336 -16.04 -0.10 6.88
C ASP A 336 -14.72 0.00 6.09
N LEU A 337 -14.55 -0.82 5.06
CA LEU A 337 -13.35 -0.84 4.21
C LEU A 337 -13.30 0.43 3.36
N LYS A 338 -12.21 1.18 3.48
CA LYS A 338 -11.93 2.36 2.65
C LYS A 338 -10.76 2.08 1.72
N ALA A 339 -10.82 2.60 0.50
CA ALA A 339 -9.71 2.58 -0.45
C ALA A 339 -9.26 4.02 -0.72
N SER A 340 -7.95 4.23 -0.78
CA SER A 340 -7.30 5.48 -1.21
C SER A 340 -6.08 5.12 -2.06
N TYR A 341 -5.43 6.07 -2.73
CA TYR A 341 -4.17 5.82 -3.43
C TYR A 341 -3.22 7.01 -3.30
N VAL A 342 -1.94 6.73 -3.53
CA VAL A 342 -0.84 7.70 -3.56
C VAL A 342 -0.05 7.45 -4.83
N LEU A 343 0.22 8.48 -5.63
CA LEU A 343 1.08 8.37 -6.79
C LEU A 343 2.55 8.46 -6.39
N THR A 344 3.43 7.80 -7.13
CA THR A 344 4.89 7.91 -6.93
C THR A 344 5.44 9.24 -7.42
N THR A 345 4.77 9.88 -8.38
CA THR A 345 5.11 11.19 -8.92
C THR A 345 3.92 12.14 -8.79
N SER A 346 4.18 13.43 -8.65
CA SER A 346 3.15 14.46 -8.58
C SER A 346 2.35 14.60 -9.88
N GLU A 347 2.97 14.26 -11.01
CA GLU A 347 2.39 14.31 -12.34
C GLU A 347 2.68 13.02 -13.11
N LEU A 348 1.76 12.60 -13.97
CA LEU A 348 1.98 11.50 -14.90
C LEU A 348 2.37 12.06 -16.25
N HIS A 349 3.55 11.71 -16.75
CA HIS A 349 4.04 12.14 -18.06
C HIS A 349 4.02 10.97 -19.04
N ALA A 350 3.52 11.19 -20.25
CA ALA A 350 3.61 10.22 -21.32
C ALA A 350 5.07 10.06 -21.80
N PRO A 351 5.45 8.89 -22.34
CA PRO A 351 4.61 7.71 -22.56
C PRO A 351 4.35 6.91 -21.29
N LEU A 352 3.07 6.64 -21.00
CA LEU A 352 2.64 5.73 -19.94
C LEU A 352 2.36 4.36 -20.55
N GLN A 353 3.05 3.34 -20.06
CA GLN A 353 2.85 1.97 -20.55
C GLN A 353 1.69 1.31 -19.82
N LYS A 354 0.98 0.42 -20.52
CA LYS A 354 0.01 -0.48 -19.89
C LYS A 354 0.68 -1.22 -18.72
N ASN A 355 -0.01 -1.28 -17.58
CA ASN A 355 0.47 -1.90 -16.34
C ASN A 355 1.72 -1.22 -15.75
N GLN A 356 2.06 0.00 -16.18
CA GLN A 356 3.09 0.78 -15.52
C GLN A 356 2.59 1.16 -14.13
N VAL A 357 3.35 0.75 -13.10
CA VAL A 357 3.10 1.15 -11.72
C VAL A 357 3.39 2.64 -11.58
N VAL A 358 2.39 3.39 -11.13
CA VAL A 358 2.47 4.85 -10.95
C VAL A 358 2.14 5.28 -9.53
N GLY A 359 1.97 4.33 -8.62
CA GLY A 359 1.56 4.60 -7.24
C GLY A 359 1.17 3.34 -6.47
N THR A 360 0.46 3.54 -5.37
CA THR A 360 -0.02 2.49 -4.46
C THR A 360 -1.44 2.79 -3.99
N ILE A 361 -2.32 1.80 -4.08
CA ILE A 361 -3.65 1.78 -3.46
C ILE A 361 -3.52 1.29 -2.01
N ASN A 362 -4.07 2.04 -1.07
CA ASN A 362 -4.14 1.72 0.36
C ASN A 362 -5.57 1.31 0.73
N PHE A 363 -5.72 0.11 1.28
CA PHE A 363 -6.99 -0.36 1.86
C PHE A 363 -6.95 -0.23 3.38
N GLN A 364 -7.96 0.41 3.95
CA GLN A 364 -8.01 0.77 5.37
C GLN A 364 -9.26 0.22 6.06
N LEU A 365 -9.07 -0.26 7.29
CA LEU A 365 -10.14 -0.51 8.25
C LEU A 365 -9.82 0.26 9.53
N ASP A 366 -10.82 0.91 10.12
CA ASP A 366 -10.67 1.67 11.37
C ASP A 366 -9.53 2.70 11.34
N GLY A 367 -9.29 3.30 10.16
CA GLY A 367 -8.22 4.29 9.93
C GLY A 367 -6.82 3.71 9.77
N LYS A 368 -6.65 2.39 9.91
CA LYS A 368 -5.36 1.70 9.73
C LYS A 368 -5.30 1.02 8.36
N THR A 369 -4.22 1.23 7.63
CA THR A 369 -3.93 0.49 6.39
C THR A 369 -3.71 -0.98 6.71
N ILE A 370 -4.53 -1.86 6.11
CA ILE A 370 -4.49 -3.31 6.30
C ILE A 370 -3.80 -4.04 5.14
N GLU A 371 -3.83 -3.45 3.94
CA GLU A 371 -3.26 -3.99 2.71
C GLU A 371 -2.92 -2.86 1.73
N GLN A 372 -1.90 -3.09 0.91
CA GLN A 372 -1.48 -2.18 -0.16
C GLN A 372 -1.34 -2.94 -1.49
N ARG A 373 -1.70 -2.31 -2.60
CA ARG A 373 -1.52 -2.86 -3.95
C ARG A 373 -0.94 -1.79 -4.88
N PRO A 374 -0.10 -2.14 -5.86
CA PRO A 374 0.30 -1.19 -6.88
C PRO A 374 -0.94 -0.60 -7.57
N VAL A 375 -0.92 0.71 -7.85
CA VAL A 375 -1.87 1.31 -8.81
C VAL A 375 -1.14 1.44 -10.14
N GLU A 376 -1.79 0.98 -11.19
CA GLU A 376 -1.17 0.82 -12.50
C GLU A 376 -2.00 1.50 -13.59
N VAL A 377 -1.35 1.87 -14.68
CA VAL A 377 -2.04 2.45 -15.84
C VAL A 377 -2.85 1.36 -16.54
N ASP A 378 -4.17 1.53 -16.53
CA ASP A 378 -5.14 0.61 -17.14
C ASP A 378 -5.15 0.79 -18.67
N PRO A 379 -5.32 -0.27 -19.48
CA PRO A 379 -5.26 -0.18 -20.93
C PRO A 379 -6.60 0.29 -21.51
N ILE A 380 -7.03 1.49 -21.14
CA ILE A 380 -7.97 2.24 -21.96
C ILE A 380 -7.11 3.10 -22.90
N TYR A 381 -6.71 2.50 -24.03
CA TYR A 381 -6.09 3.16 -25.19
C TYR A 381 -5.00 4.21 -24.88
N LEU A 382 -3.83 3.77 -24.43
CA LEU A 382 -2.59 4.55 -24.56
C LEU A 382 -1.59 3.74 -25.39
N ALA A 383 -1.63 3.93 -26.71
CA ALA A 383 -0.68 3.33 -27.62
C ALA A 383 0.53 4.28 -27.79
N SER A 384 1.58 4.13 -26.98
CA SER A 384 2.86 4.76 -27.28
C SER A 384 3.75 3.81 -28.08
N LYS A 385 4.24 4.26 -29.24
CA LYS A 385 5.41 3.65 -29.89
C LYS A 385 6.67 3.95 -29.06
N GLN A 386 7.56 2.97 -29.00
CA GLN A 386 8.65 2.78 -28.04
C GLN A 386 9.86 3.73 -28.25
N LEU A 387 10.49 4.15 -27.15
CA LEU A 387 11.76 4.93 -27.05
C LEU A 387 13.00 4.01 -26.88
N PRO A 388 14.23 4.54 -27.06
CA PRO A 388 15.37 4.26 -26.18
C PRO A 388 15.98 5.55 -25.54
N PRO A 389 16.90 5.46 -24.56
CA PRO A 389 16.77 6.20 -23.30
C PRO A 389 17.70 7.42 -23.07
N ALA A 390 17.24 8.23 -22.10
CA ALA A 390 17.93 9.10 -21.13
C ALA A 390 18.89 10.20 -21.61
N GLY A 391 18.39 11.45 -21.49
CA GLY A 391 19.23 12.64 -21.32
C GLY A 391 18.72 13.87 -22.05
N GLY A 392 17.80 14.62 -21.42
CA GLY A 392 17.47 16.00 -21.77
C GLY A 392 16.75 16.26 -23.11
N SER A 393 15.95 17.33 -23.10
CA SER A 393 15.42 18.04 -24.28
C SER A 393 14.13 17.51 -24.94
N TYR A 394 13.33 18.48 -25.37
CA TYR A 394 11.95 18.45 -25.88
C TYR A 394 11.75 17.49 -27.09
N TYR A 395 10.58 16.84 -27.20
CA TYR A 395 10.31 15.82 -28.23
C TYR A 395 9.32 16.27 -29.33
N PHE A 396 9.68 16.01 -30.60
CA PHE A 396 8.82 16.03 -31.79
C PHE A 396 8.87 14.69 -32.55
N TYR A 397 7.72 14.29 -33.13
CA TYR A 397 7.46 13.00 -33.80
C TYR A 397 7.40 13.13 -35.34
N CYS A 398 8.01 12.18 -36.07
CA CYS A 398 7.68 11.83 -37.46
C CYS A 398 7.64 10.29 -37.66
N ARG A 399 6.79 9.80 -38.56
CA ARG A 399 6.40 8.38 -38.71
C ARG A 399 7.01 7.76 -39.98
N ASN A 400 7.86 6.73 -39.86
CA ASN A 400 7.71 5.47 -40.61
C ASN A 400 8.58 4.33 -40.05
N ALA A 401 8.20 3.08 -40.36
CA ALA A 401 8.55 1.85 -39.64
C ALA A 401 10.00 1.33 -39.79
N GLY A 402 10.57 0.86 -38.67
CA GLY A 402 11.46 -0.31 -38.59
C GLY A 402 12.96 -0.15 -38.91
N ALA A 403 13.78 -0.15 -37.85
CA ALA A 403 15.24 -0.35 -37.79
C ALA A 403 16.12 0.93 -37.99
N PRO A 404 17.43 0.91 -37.63
CA PRO A 404 18.20 2.06 -37.15
C PRO A 404 18.37 3.20 -38.18
N MET A 405 18.23 4.43 -37.70
CA MET A 405 17.89 5.64 -38.49
C MET A 405 18.95 6.12 -39.51
N LYS A 406 20.21 5.70 -39.42
CA LYS A 406 21.28 6.24 -40.29
C LYS A 406 21.35 5.65 -41.70
N THR A 407 20.61 4.59 -42.02
CA THR A 407 20.82 3.86 -43.30
C THR A 407 19.59 3.75 -44.20
N LYS A 408 18.35 3.93 -43.70
CA LYS A 408 17.12 3.63 -44.46
C LYS A 408 16.35 4.81 -45.05
N LEU A 409 16.49 6.02 -44.52
CA LEU A 409 15.62 7.13 -44.93
C LEU A 409 15.97 7.61 -46.37
N ASN A 410 17.21 7.41 -46.80
CA ASN A 410 17.68 7.59 -48.20
C ASN A 410 17.13 6.56 -49.19
N GLU A 411 16.69 5.38 -48.72
CA GLU A 411 16.19 4.30 -49.58
C GLU A 411 14.65 4.25 -49.67
N LEU A 412 13.95 4.98 -48.79
CA LEU A 412 12.49 4.89 -48.59
C LEU A 412 11.71 6.14 -49.04
N LEU A 413 12.40 7.20 -49.41
CA LEU A 413 11.79 8.48 -49.79
C LEU A 413 12.31 8.91 -51.15
N GLU A 414 11.38 9.14 -52.08
CA GLU A 414 11.68 9.85 -53.31
C GLU A 414 11.59 11.35 -53.02
N PHE A 415 12.70 12.06 -53.23
CA PHE A 415 12.74 13.52 -53.12
C PHE A 415 12.55 14.16 -54.49
N PRO A 416 11.84 15.30 -54.59
CA PRO A 416 11.32 16.11 -53.50
C PRO A 416 10.04 15.53 -52.85
N THR A 417 9.88 15.71 -51.55
CA THR A 417 8.70 15.25 -50.80
C THR A 417 8.29 16.20 -49.70
N SER A 418 6.98 16.22 -49.39
CA SER A 418 6.43 17.11 -48.36
C SER A 418 6.61 16.54 -46.96
N PHE A 419 7.15 17.37 -46.06
CA PHE A 419 7.38 17.05 -44.65
C PHE A 419 6.73 18.08 -43.74
N THR A 420 5.89 17.63 -42.82
CA THR A 420 5.30 18.48 -41.78
C THR A 420 6.08 18.34 -40.48
N TYR A 421 6.63 19.45 -39.99
CA TYR A 421 7.19 19.59 -38.65
C TYR A 421 6.12 20.15 -37.73
N LYS A 422 6.01 19.59 -36.53
CA LYS A 422 5.15 20.12 -35.48
C LYS A 422 6.03 20.45 -34.30
N VAL A 423 6.10 21.73 -33.94
CA VAL A 423 6.84 22.27 -32.79
C VAL A 423 5.84 22.66 -31.70
N MET A 424 6.13 22.35 -30.43
CA MET A 424 5.32 22.64 -29.26
C MET A 424 6.17 23.42 -28.27
N GLY A 425 5.62 24.51 -27.78
CA GLY A 425 6.27 25.35 -26.78
C GLY A 425 5.22 26.11 -25.98
N LEU A 426 5.68 26.88 -24.99
CA LEU A 426 4.82 27.77 -24.23
C LEU A 426 3.99 28.65 -25.19
N ALA A 427 2.77 29.00 -24.78
CA ALA A 427 1.85 29.83 -25.57
C ALA A 427 2.37 31.27 -25.65
N LYS A 428 3.42 31.44 -26.45
CA LYS A 428 4.17 32.66 -26.66
C LYS A 428 4.09 33.05 -28.14
N PRO A 429 3.84 34.32 -28.48
CA PRO A 429 3.85 34.79 -29.86
C PRO A 429 5.16 34.46 -30.60
N GLU A 430 6.29 34.53 -29.90
CA GLU A 430 7.64 34.37 -30.44
C GLU A 430 7.95 32.94 -30.92
N LEU A 431 7.23 31.93 -30.41
CA LEU A 431 7.42 30.54 -30.82
C LEU A 431 7.13 30.34 -32.31
N VAL A 432 6.12 31.02 -32.84
CA VAL A 432 5.75 30.90 -34.25
C VAL A 432 6.83 31.49 -35.14
N ASP A 433 7.32 32.68 -34.77
CA ASP A 433 8.35 33.40 -35.52
C ASP A 433 9.69 32.65 -35.51
N LEU A 434 10.10 32.10 -34.37
CA LEU A 434 11.32 31.29 -34.25
C LEU A 434 11.27 30.00 -35.07
N VAL A 435 10.11 29.33 -35.09
CA VAL A 435 9.91 28.12 -35.92
C VAL A 435 10.00 28.47 -37.39
N VAL A 436 9.38 29.57 -37.83
CA VAL A 436 9.49 30.05 -39.22
C VAL A 436 10.92 30.44 -39.54
N GLU A 437 11.61 31.16 -38.67
CA GLU A 437 13.00 31.60 -38.89
C GLU A 437 13.96 30.40 -39.10
N VAL A 438 13.87 29.37 -38.25
CA VAL A 438 14.67 28.15 -38.41
C VAL A 438 14.32 27.43 -39.70
N VAL A 439 13.03 27.31 -40.03
CA VAL A 439 12.62 26.68 -41.29
C VAL A 439 13.18 27.44 -42.49
N GLN A 440 13.11 28.76 -42.50
CA GLN A 440 13.55 29.61 -43.60
C GLN A 440 15.05 29.52 -43.87
N ARG A 441 15.86 29.26 -42.83
CA ARG A 441 17.32 29.10 -42.96
C ARG A 441 17.71 27.86 -43.78
N HIS A 442 16.94 26.78 -43.68
CA HIS A 442 17.28 25.50 -44.32
C HIS A 442 16.33 25.09 -45.43
N ALA A 443 15.14 25.67 -45.48
CA ALA A 443 14.16 25.51 -46.55
C ALA A 443 13.53 26.89 -46.84
N PRO A 444 14.12 27.69 -47.74
CA PRO A 444 13.51 28.97 -48.10
C PRO A 444 12.20 28.75 -48.85
N GLY A 445 11.13 29.40 -48.40
CA GLY A 445 9.81 29.28 -49.01
C GLY A 445 8.80 30.24 -48.39
N ASP A 446 7.56 30.17 -48.86
CA ASP A 446 6.43 30.83 -48.22
C ASP A 446 5.69 29.79 -47.36
N TYR A 447 5.68 29.98 -46.04
CA TYR A 447 5.04 29.05 -45.12
C TYR A 447 3.99 29.75 -44.27
N THR A 448 2.84 29.10 -44.13
CA THR A 448 1.79 29.51 -43.20
C THR A 448 1.71 28.49 -42.07
N PRO A 449 2.32 28.75 -40.89
CA PRO A 449 2.27 27.81 -39.78
C PRO A 449 0.86 27.69 -39.21
N GLN A 450 0.43 26.46 -38.92
CA GLN A 450 -0.80 26.22 -38.20
C GLN A 450 -0.53 26.23 -36.70
N VAL A 451 -1.12 27.19 -35.99
CA VAL A 451 -0.99 27.32 -34.53
C VAL A 451 -2.26 26.81 -33.87
N LYS A 452 -2.10 25.85 -32.95
CA LYS A 452 -3.21 25.33 -32.14
C LYS A 452 -2.89 25.50 -30.65
N PRO A 453 -3.72 26.21 -29.87
CA PRO A 453 -3.56 26.31 -28.43
C PRO A 453 -3.99 25.03 -27.72
N SER A 454 -3.36 24.74 -26.59
CA SER A 454 -3.82 23.70 -25.64
C SER A 454 -5.16 24.10 -25.00
N SER A 455 -5.89 23.12 -24.45
CA SER A 455 -7.21 23.32 -23.82
C SER A 455 -7.21 24.35 -22.67
N LYS A 456 -6.07 24.52 -21.98
CA LYS A 456 -5.88 25.53 -20.92
C LYS A 456 -5.14 26.79 -21.39
N GLY A 457 -4.74 26.87 -22.66
CA GLY A 457 -4.05 28.03 -23.23
C GLY A 457 -2.55 28.15 -22.90
N ASN A 458 -1.96 27.18 -22.18
CA ASN A 458 -0.57 27.28 -21.68
C ASN A 458 0.51 26.98 -22.74
N TYR A 459 0.16 26.24 -23.80
CA TYR A 459 1.07 25.85 -24.88
C TYR A 459 0.46 26.10 -26.27
N HIS A 460 1.32 26.39 -27.23
CA HIS A 460 1.00 26.41 -28.66
C HIS A 460 1.67 25.23 -29.36
N SER A 461 0.95 24.54 -30.24
CA SER A 461 1.57 23.68 -31.24
C SER A 461 1.60 24.40 -32.59
N VAL A 462 2.78 24.61 -33.15
CA VAL A 462 3.05 25.22 -34.45
C VAL A 462 3.36 24.11 -35.44
N SER A 463 2.56 23.96 -36.49
CA SER A 463 2.79 22.95 -37.54
C SER A 463 3.16 23.64 -38.85
N ILE A 464 4.29 23.27 -39.44
CA ILE A 464 4.83 23.86 -40.67
C ILE A 464 5.21 22.75 -41.65
N THR A 465 4.73 22.85 -42.89
CA THR A 465 4.98 21.86 -43.94
C THR A 465 5.95 22.45 -44.96
N ILE A 466 7.04 21.74 -45.21
CA ILE A 466 8.02 22.08 -46.25
C ILE A 466 7.99 21.05 -47.37
N ASN A 467 8.50 21.42 -48.54
CA ASN A 467 8.86 20.47 -49.58
C ASN A 467 10.38 20.24 -49.55
N ALA A 468 10.82 19.16 -48.90
CA ALA A 468 12.23 18.84 -48.79
C ALA A 468 12.74 18.27 -50.12
N THR A 469 13.94 18.68 -50.53
CA THR A 469 14.55 18.27 -51.81
C THR A 469 15.61 17.18 -51.68
N HIS A 470 16.08 16.95 -50.45
CA HIS A 470 17.05 15.93 -50.09
C HIS A 470 16.98 15.67 -48.58
N ILE A 471 17.55 14.56 -48.13
CA ILE A 471 17.45 14.10 -46.75
C ILE A 471 18.13 15.02 -45.73
N GLU A 472 19.28 15.60 -46.07
CA GLU A 472 20.10 16.38 -45.12
C GLU A 472 19.35 17.64 -44.67
N GLN A 473 18.51 18.18 -45.56
CA GLN A 473 17.58 19.28 -45.26
C GLN A 473 16.56 18.88 -44.19
N VAL A 474 16.08 17.63 -44.20
CA VAL A 474 15.13 17.10 -43.21
C VAL A 474 15.82 16.89 -41.85
N GLU A 475 17.03 16.32 -41.88
CA GLU A 475 17.81 16.04 -40.68
C GLU A 475 18.28 17.34 -39.98
N THR A 476 18.78 18.30 -40.75
CA THR A 476 19.25 19.60 -40.22
C THR A 476 18.09 20.38 -39.62
N LEU A 477 16.93 20.41 -40.29
CA LEU A 477 15.73 21.06 -39.74
C LEU A 477 15.22 20.35 -38.49
N TYR A 478 15.29 19.03 -38.44
CA TYR A 478 14.93 18.26 -37.25
C TYR A 478 15.82 18.64 -36.06
N GLU A 479 17.14 18.73 -36.26
CA GLU A 479 18.09 19.10 -35.22
C GLU A 479 17.91 20.56 -34.77
N GLU A 480 17.80 21.51 -35.70
CA GLU A 480 17.70 22.93 -35.33
C GLU A 480 16.35 23.32 -34.73
N LEU A 481 15.24 22.75 -35.23
CA LEU A 481 13.92 22.98 -34.62
C LEU A 481 13.83 22.37 -33.21
N GLY A 482 14.61 21.33 -32.92
CA GLY A 482 14.76 20.74 -31.59
C GLY A 482 15.56 21.61 -30.61
N ASN A 483 16.34 22.57 -31.11
CA ASN A 483 17.22 23.43 -30.33
C ASN A 483 16.73 24.89 -30.24
N ILE A 484 15.45 25.16 -30.54
CA ILE A 484 14.88 26.51 -30.38
C ILE A 484 14.86 26.87 -28.88
N GLU A 485 15.72 27.79 -28.48
CA GLU A 485 15.67 28.42 -27.16
C GLU A 485 14.76 29.66 -27.23
N ILE A 486 13.70 29.66 -26.43
CA ILE A 486 12.90 30.86 -26.23
C ILE A 486 13.56 31.67 -25.11
N PRO A 487 14.00 32.91 -25.33
CA PRO A 487 14.59 33.73 -24.27
C PRO A 487 13.65 33.84 -23.05
N PRO A 488 14.17 33.80 -21.82
CA PRO A 488 13.36 34.03 -20.63
C PRO A 488 12.81 35.47 -20.62
N PHE A 489 11.59 35.62 -20.09
CA PHE A 489 10.94 36.91 -19.88
C PHE A 489 11.69 37.69 -18.79
N SER A 490 11.77 39.01 -18.92
CA SER A 490 12.24 39.91 -17.85
C SER A 490 11.45 39.66 -16.56
N PRO A 491 12.09 39.74 -15.38
CA PRO A 491 11.46 39.38 -14.10
C PRO A 491 10.29 40.32 -13.81
N GLY A 492 9.07 39.78 -13.87
CA GLY A 492 7.84 40.54 -13.65
C GLY A 492 6.59 39.68 -13.56
N ASP A 493 6.49 38.61 -14.36
CA ASP A 493 5.25 37.80 -14.43
C ASP A 493 5.55 36.30 -14.27
N ALA A 494 5.82 35.86 -13.04
CA ALA A 494 5.74 34.45 -12.69
C ALA A 494 4.28 34.09 -12.42
N VAL A 495 3.68 33.24 -13.26
CA VAL A 495 2.38 32.63 -12.94
C VAL A 495 2.60 31.61 -11.82
N LEU A 496 2.38 32.03 -10.58
CA LEU A 496 2.38 31.18 -9.39
C LEU A 496 1.42 30.00 -9.60
N SER A 497 1.90 28.77 -9.38
CA SER A 497 1.00 27.61 -9.38
C SER A 497 0.06 27.70 -8.18
N GLN A 498 -1.23 27.37 -8.37
CA GLN A 498 -2.26 27.45 -7.32
C GLN A 498 -1.99 26.54 -6.12
N ASP A 499 -1.10 25.56 -6.27
CA ASP A 499 -0.69 24.63 -5.20
C ASP A 499 0.50 25.14 -4.37
N THR A 500 1.15 26.23 -4.80
CA THR A 500 2.25 26.85 -4.06
C THR A 500 1.75 27.54 -2.80
N ILE A 501 2.35 27.24 -1.64
CA ILE A 501 2.10 27.96 -0.38
C ILE A 501 3.03 29.17 -0.29
N LEU A 502 2.49 30.34 -0.01
CA LEU A 502 3.28 31.54 0.26
C LEU A 502 3.56 31.65 1.77
N ILE A 503 4.83 31.73 2.13
CA ILE A 503 5.27 31.90 3.52
C ILE A 503 5.61 33.36 3.77
N ARG A 504 4.80 34.04 4.59
CA ARG A 504 5.02 35.46 4.94
C ARG A 504 5.63 35.59 6.31
N THR A 505 6.70 36.37 6.42
CA THR A 505 7.35 36.70 7.70
C THR A 505 7.01 38.14 8.07
N LEU A 506 6.05 38.32 8.98
CA LEU A 506 5.49 39.64 9.32
C LEU A 506 6.25 40.36 10.45
N GLY A 507 7.11 39.64 11.17
CA GLY A 507 7.81 40.15 12.35
C GLY A 507 6.87 40.49 13.51
N LEU A 508 7.24 41.50 14.31
CA LEU A 508 6.44 41.97 15.44
C LEU A 508 5.31 42.90 14.98
N GLN A 509 4.05 42.48 15.11
CA GLN A 509 2.88 43.23 14.64
C GLN A 509 1.76 43.29 15.69
N PRO A 510 0.99 44.39 15.79
CA PRO A 510 -0.20 44.43 16.65
C PRO A 510 -1.23 43.35 16.28
N TYR A 511 -1.93 42.79 17.27
CA TYR A 511 -2.82 41.65 17.06
C TYR A 511 -4.07 41.97 16.21
N GLU A 512 -4.76 43.08 16.50
CA GLU A 512 -6.04 43.40 15.83
C GLU A 512 -5.89 43.61 14.30
N PRO A 513 -4.90 44.36 13.79
CA PRO A 513 -4.68 44.49 12.35
C PRO A 513 -4.39 43.15 11.65
N VAL A 514 -3.56 42.29 12.25
CA VAL A 514 -3.25 40.97 11.68
C VAL A 514 -4.47 40.07 11.71
N SER A 515 -5.24 40.10 12.80
CA SER A 515 -6.52 39.40 12.90
C SER A 515 -7.46 39.87 11.79
N GLN A 516 -7.65 41.17 11.60
CA GLN A 516 -8.50 41.71 10.53
C GLN A 516 -8.01 41.26 9.14
N ALA A 517 -6.69 41.32 8.89
CA ALA A 517 -6.11 40.86 7.62
C ALA A 517 -6.37 39.36 7.36
N MET A 518 -6.31 38.50 8.38
CA MET A 518 -6.66 37.07 8.24
C MET A 518 -8.14 36.87 7.87
N HIS A 519 -9.03 37.69 8.45
CA HIS A 519 -10.45 37.66 8.14
C HIS A 519 -10.70 38.12 6.70
N ASP A 520 -10.13 39.25 6.30
CA ASP A 520 -10.28 39.82 4.97
C ASP A 520 -9.73 38.87 3.91
N PHE A 521 -8.54 38.30 4.12
CA PHE A 521 -7.97 37.27 3.25
C PHE A 521 -8.91 36.07 3.13
N THR A 522 -9.41 35.56 4.26
CA THR A 522 -10.30 34.39 4.25
C THR A 522 -11.66 34.67 3.60
N ASP A 523 -12.17 35.89 3.72
CA ASP A 523 -13.46 36.28 3.17
C ASP A 523 -13.41 36.59 1.67
N THR A 524 -12.27 37.08 1.19
CA THR A 524 -12.07 37.53 -0.20
C THR A 524 -11.41 36.50 -1.11
N ARG A 525 -10.66 35.52 -0.54
CA ARG A 525 -10.05 34.45 -1.34
C ARG A 525 -11.07 33.58 -2.06
N ASP A 526 -10.66 33.07 -3.22
CA ASP A 526 -11.39 32.10 -4.03
C ASP A 526 -10.59 30.81 -4.25
N ASP A 527 -11.11 29.91 -5.09
CA ASP A 527 -10.46 28.62 -5.38
C ASP A 527 -9.10 28.78 -6.08
N THR A 528 -8.82 29.94 -6.67
CA THR A 528 -7.57 30.26 -7.38
C THR A 528 -6.53 30.97 -6.52
N THR A 529 -6.93 31.50 -5.36
CA THR A 529 -6.04 32.20 -4.44
C THR A 529 -5.08 31.21 -3.78
N ALA A 530 -3.78 31.48 -3.83
CA ALA A 530 -2.74 30.67 -3.19
C ALA A 530 -2.98 30.59 -1.67
N ASP A 531 -2.57 29.47 -1.06
CA ASP A 531 -2.60 29.39 0.40
C ASP A 531 -1.42 30.14 1.01
N GLU A 532 -1.64 30.68 2.20
CA GLU A 532 -0.58 31.42 2.91
C GLU A 532 -0.36 30.88 4.32
N ILE A 533 0.90 30.95 4.76
CA ILE A 533 1.31 30.75 6.15
C ILE A 533 1.93 32.04 6.63
N TRP A 534 1.42 32.62 7.72
CA TRP A 534 1.96 33.86 8.28
C TRP A 534 2.71 33.57 9.57
N LEU A 535 4.00 33.90 9.59
CA LEU A 535 4.87 33.86 10.75
C LEU A 535 4.89 35.26 11.37
N VAL A 536 4.44 35.36 12.62
CA VAL A 536 4.29 36.65 13.30
C VAL A 536 4.58 36.53 14.80
N GLU A 537 5.05 37.63 15.36
CA GLU A 537 5.11 37.87 16.80
C GLU A 537 4.14 39.00 17.14
N HIS A 538 3.57 39.00 18.35
CA HIS A 538 2.67 40.07 18.79
C HIS A 538 3.24 40.80 20.02
N PRO A 539 3.01 42.12 20.15
CA PRO A 539 3.10 42.80 21.43
C PRO A 539 2.21 42.14 22.48
N GLN A 540 2.44 42.43 23.75
CA GLN A 540 1.70 41.82 24.85
C GLN A 540 0.19 42.00 24.68
N VAL A 541 -0.54 40.88 24.59
CA VAL A 541 -2.01 40.87 24.46
C VAL A 541 -2.59 39.56 25.00
N PHE A 542 -3.70 39.67 25.72
CA PHE A 542 -4.54 38.52 26.05
C PHE A 542 -5.60 38.36 24.97
N THR A 543 -5.73 37.15 24.42
CA THR A 543 -6.80 36.84 23.47
C THR A 543 -7.80 35.88 24.10
N GLN A 544 -9.09 36.22 24.03
CA GLN A 544 -10.18 35.38 24.50
C GLN A 544 -10.86 34.74 23.28
N GLY A 545 -10.70 33.42 23.12
CA GLY A 545 -11.30 32.66 22.02
C GLY A 545 -12.81 32.44 22.21
N GLN A 546 -13.46 31.79 21.24
CA GLN A 546 -14.92 31.59 21.19
C GLN A 546 -15.50 30.85 22.40
N ALA A 547 -14.74 29.93 23.00
CA ALA A 547 -15.16 29.20 24.20
C ALA A 547 -14.67 29.88 25.50
N GLY A 548 -14.03 31.04 25.39
CA GLY A 548 -13.45 31.76 26.51
C GLY A 548 -14.53 32.45 27.35
N LYS A 549 -14.46 32.27 28.65
CA LYS A 549 -15.28 33.00 29.61
C LYS A 549 -14.47 34.13 30.25
N ALA A 550 -15.12 35.24 30.57
CA ALA A 550 -14.48 36.40 31.19
C ALA A 550 -13.79 36.05 32.52
N GLU A 551 -14.31 35.06 33.26
CA GLU A 551 -13.74 34.55 34.53
C GLU A 551 -12.36 33.90 34.39
N HIS A 552 -11.92 33.55 33.17
CA HIS A 552 -10.58 33.01 32.92
C HIS A 552 -9.53 34.09 32.71
N VAL A 553 -9.92 35.37 32.67
CA VAL A 553 -9.01 36.51 32.75
C VAL A 553 -8.99 36.99 34.20
N LEU A 554 -7.93 36.69 34.95
CA LEU A 554 -7.91 36.90 36.40
C LEU A 554 -7.57 38.35 36.74
N MET A 555 -6.50 38.89 36.12
CA MET A 555 -6.01 40.24 36.41
C MET A 555 -5.29 40.81 35.19
N PRO A 556 -6.04 41.36 34.20
CA PRO A 556 -5.44 41.78 32.93
C PRO A 556 -4.44 42.93 33.09
N GLY A 557 -4.68 43.84 34.05
CA GLY A 557 -3.79 44.95 34.35
C GLY A 557 -3.65 45.91 33.17
N ASP A 558 -2.40 46.11 32.75
CA ASP A 558 -1.96 46.97 31.65
C ASP A 558 -1.96 46.28 30.28
N ILE A 559 -2.14 44.95 30.24
CA ILE A 559 -2.14 44.17 29.00
C ILE A 559 -3.56 44.18 28.39
N PRO A 560 -3.73 44.57 27.11
CA PRO A 560 -5.03 44.60 26.47
C PRO A 560 -5.65 43.20 26.34
N VAL A 561 -6.97 43.12 26.48
CA VAL A 561 -7.76 41.90 26.27
C VAL A 561 -8.58 42.04 24.99
N VAL A 562 -8.30 41.21 24.00
CA VAL A 562 -8.95 41.22 22.69
C VAL A 562 -9.82 39.97 22.51
N GLN A 563 -11.04 40.17 22.01
CA GLN A 563 -11.90 39.04 21.62
C GLN A 563 -11.41 38.44 20.31
N SER A 564 -11.24 37.13 20.28
CA SER A 564 -10.78 36.38 19.12
C SER A 564 -11.81 35.33 18.73
N ASP A 565 -11.95 35.09 17.43
CA ASP A 565 -12.84 34.05 16.90
C ASP A 565 -12.16 32.67 16.78
N ARG A 566 -10.90 32.56 17.21
CA ARG A 566 -10.19 31.28 17.30
C ARG A 566 -10.86 30.33 18.28
N GLY A 567 -10.67 29.03 18.05
CA GLY A 567 -11.00 27.99 19.02
C GLY A 567 -10.22 28.13 20.34
N GLY A 568 -10.79 27.58 21.41
CA GLY A 568 -10.21 27.59 22.75
C GLY A 568 -10.69 28.73 23.63
N GLN A 569 -10.11 28.82 24.83
CA GLN A 569 -10.47 29.82 25.84
C GLN A 569 -9.50 31.03 25.79
N VAL A 570 -8.89 31.41 26.90
CA VAL A 570 -7.94 32.53 26.98
C VAL A 570 -6.50 32.06 26.76
N THR A 571 -5.68 32.85 26.06
CA THR A 571 -4.22 32.69 25.98
C THR A 571 -3.53 34.06 25.93
N PHE A 572 -2.21 34.06 26.07
CA PHE A 572 -1.35 35.23 25.97
C PHE A 572 -0.44 35.15 24.75
N HIS A 573 -0.16 36.30 24.14
CA HIS A 573 0.88 36.50 23.12
C HIS A 573 1.82 37.63 23.56
N GLY A 574 3.10 37.50 23.23
CA GLY A 574 4.13 38.51 23.51
C GLY A 574 5.40 38.25 22.68
N PRO A 575 6.36 39.20 22.67
CA PRO A 575 7.64 39.00 21.99
C PRO A 575 8.38 37.75 22.50
N GLY A 576 9.02 37.01 21.58
CA GLY A 576 9.66 35.72 21.86
C GLY A 576 8.76 34.49 21.70
N GLN A 577 7.55 34.67 21.17
CA GLN A 577 6.59 33.60 20.85
C GLN A 577 6.38 33.54 19.34
N GLN A 578 6.59 32.38 18.73
CA GLN A 578 6.27 32.18 17.31
C GLN A 578 4.78 31.87 17.15
N VAL A 579 4.04 32.77 16.51
CA VAL A 579 2.67 32.50 16.06
C VAL A 579 2.70 32.15 14.59
N MET A 580 2.13 30.99 14.24
CA MET A 580 2.02 30.52 12.85
C MET A 580 0.54 30.42 12.50
N TYR A 581 0.06 31.36 11.69
CA TYR A 581 -1.29 31.36 11.17
C TYR A 581 -1.37 30.62 9.84
N LEU A 582 -2.34 29.72 9.73
CA LEU A 582 -2.55 28.85 8.59
C LEU A 582 -3.76 29.28 7.79
N LEU A 583 -3.53 30.02 6.70
CA LEU A 583 -4.60 30.48 5.81
C LEU A 583 -4.79 29.48 4.68
N LEU A 584 -5.26 28.27 5.00
CA LEU A 584 -5.37 27.17 4.03
C LEU A 584 -6.81 26.90 3.55
N ASN A 585 -7.00 26.70 2.24
CA ASN A 585 -8.23 26.15 1.66
C ASN A 585 -8.26 24.62 1.89
N LEU A 586 -9.01 24.19 2.91
CA LEU A 586 -9.04 22.79 3.35
C LEU A 586 -9.73 21.89 2.33
N LYS A 587 -10.71 22.42 1.59
CA LYS A 587 -11.40 21.67 0.54
C LYS A 587 -10.45 21.37 -0.62
N ARG A 588 -9.66 22.36 -1.07
CA ARG A 588 -8.63 22.18 -2.11
C ARG A 588 -7.56 21.19 -1.65
N ARG A 589 -7.10 21.33 -0.40
CA ARG A 589 -6.10 20.42 0.19
C ARG A 589 -6.63 19.07 0.65
N LYS A 590 -7.94 18.84 0.55
CA LYS A 590 -8.64 17.63 1.04
C LYS A 590 -8.35 17.30 2.52
N LEU A 591 -8.12 18.32 3.35
CA LEU A 591 -7.76 18.18 4.77
C LEU A 591 -8.97 18.27 5.69
N GLY A 592 -9.07 17.33 6.64
CA GLY A 592 -10.04 17.43 7.73
C GLY A 592 -9.59 18.41 8.83
N VAL A 593 -10.53 18.99 9.58
CA VAL A 593 -10.19 19.91 10.69
C VAL A 593 -9.41 19.21 11.80
N ARG A 594 -9.82 17.98 12.18
CA ARG A 594 -9.12 17.18 13.20
C ARG A 594 -7.72 16.78 12.73
N GLU A 595 -7.60 16.41 11.46
CA GLU A 595 -6.33 16.07 10.83
C GLU A 595 -5.39 17.29 10.83
N LEU A 596 -5.88 18.49 10.51
CA LEU A 596 -5.07 19.70 10.58
C LEU A 596 -4.59 20.01 12.01
N VAL A 597 -5.43 19.78 13.03
CA VAL A 597 -5.01 19.89 14.45
C VAL A 597 -3.90 18.89 14.76
N THR A 598 -4.05 17.63 14.35
CA THR A 598 -3.02 16.59 14.53
C THR A 598 -1.71 16.96 13.81
N ILE A 599 -1.79 17.51 12.59
CA ILE A 599 -0.63 18.00 11.85
C ILE A 599 0.07 19.11 12.63
N LEU A 600 -0.66 20.13 13.10
CA LEU A 600 -0.07 21.22 13.90
C LEU A 600 0.60 20.71 15.19
N GLU A 601 -0.04 19.76 15.90
CA GLU A 601 0.54 19.13 17.09
C GLU A 601 1.84 18.39 16.73
N GLN A 602 1.82 17.58 15.68
CA GLN A 602 2.98 16.81 15.25
C GLN A 602 4.10 17.70 14.68
N THR A 603 3.77 18.82 14.03
CA THR A 603 4.74 19.81 13.57
C THR A 603 5.58 20.32 14.74
N VAL A 604 4.93 20.68 15.85
CA VAL A 604 5.64 21.16 17.05
C VAL A 604 6.44 20.02 17.68
N VAL A 605 5.87 18.82 17.81
CA VAL A 605 6.59 17.66 18.35
C VAL A 605 7.85 17.35 17.55
N ASN A 606 7.75 17.30 16.22
CA ASN A 606 8.90 17.04 15.35
C ASN A 606 9.94 18.17 15.45
N THR A 607 9.49 19.43 15.42
CA THR A 607 10.39 20.59 15.55
C THR A 607 11.14 20.57 16.87
N LEU A 608 10.47 20.25 17.98
CA LEU A 608 11.10 20.19 19.30
C LEU A 608 12.03 18.97 19.46
N ALA A 609 11.72 17.85 18.79
CA ALA A 609 12.59 16.68 18.79
C ALA A 609 13.95 16.93 18.14
N GLU A 610 14.06 17.85 17.18
CA GLU A 610 15.35 18.28 16.58
C GLU A 610 16.29 18.96 17.59
N TYR A 611 15.73 19.44 18.70
CA TYR A 611 16.47 20.06 19.80
C TYR A 611 16.50 19.19 21.07
N ASP A 612 16.26 17.89 20.92
CA ASP A 612 16.22 16.90 22.00
C ASP A 612 15.16 17.18 23.10
N ILE A 613 14.11 17.95 22.77
CA ILE A 613 13.00 18.24 23.69
C ILE A 613 11.88 17.22 23.49
N GLN A 614 11.64 16.39 24.50
CA GLN A 614 10.58 15.38 24.47
C GLN A 614 9.20 16.01 24.70
N ALA A 615 8.49 16.27 23.61
CA ALA A 615 7.17 16.90 23.63
C ALA A 615 6.06 15.92 23.17
N TYR A 616 4.83 16.12 23.64
CA TYR A 616 3.69 15.28 23.27
C TYR A 616 2.36 16.04 23.25
N PRO A 617 1.39 15.62 22.40
CA PRO A 617 0.03 16.15 22.41
C PRO A 617 -0.83 15.50 23.49
N ARG A 618 -1.95 16.14 23.83
CA ARG A 618 -2.96 15.59 24.75
C ARG A 618 -4.35 15.61 24.14
N ALA A 619 -4.99 14.44 24.06
CA ALA A 619 -6.32 14.27 23.46
C ALA A 619 -7.43 15.07 24.20
N ASP A 620 -7.28 15.29 25.51
CA ASP A 620 -8.23 16.00 26.36
C ASP A 620 -7.99 17.52 26.43
N ALA A 621 -6.84 17.99 25.96
CA ALA A 621 -6.43 19.40 26.04
C ALA A 621 -5.55 19.80 24.85
N PRO A 622 -6.14 20.25 23.72
CA PRO A 622 -5.42 20.59 22.49
C PRO A 622 -4.24 21.53 22.76
N GLY A 623 -3.05 21.11 22.35
CA GLY A 623 -1.80 21.67 22.89
C GLY A 623 -0.64 20.71 22.73
N VAL A 624 0.58 21.24 22.81
CA VAL A 624 1.78 20.42 22.99
C VAL A 624 2.40 20.72 24.34
N TYR A 625 2.87 19.67 25.01
CA TYR A 625 3.32 19.67 26.40
C TYR A 625 4.70 19.03 26.54
N VAL A 626 5.46 19.50 27.54
CA VAL A 626 6.74 18.95 27.99
C VAL A 626 6.67 18.85 29.51
N ASP A 627 6.89 17.65 30.06
CA ASP A 627 6.77 17.35 31.50
C ASP A 627 5.45 17.85 32.12
N GLY A 628 4.32 17.67 31.43
CA GLY A 628 3.01 18.14 31.88
C GLY A 628 2.77 19.65 31.78
N ARG A 629 3.79 20.45 31.44
CA ARG A 629 3.72 21.90 31.23
C ARG A 629 3.46 22.20 29.76
N LYS A 630 2.63 23.20 29.46
CA LYS A 630 2.26 23.50 28.07
C LYS A 630 3.30 24.39 27.40
N ILE A 631 3.79 23.99 26.23
CA ILE A 631 4.80 24.74 25.46
C ILE A 631 4.19 25.42 24.22
N CYS A 632 3.13 24.84 23.65
CA CYS A 632 2.45 25.38 22.48
C CYS A 632 0.93 25.34 22.63
N SER A 633 0.28 26.46 22.30
CA SER A 633 -1.17 26.59 22.22
C SER A 633 -1.66 26.44 20.78
N LEU A 634 -2.81 25.81 20.59
CA LEU A 634 -3.46 25.69 19.28
C LEU A 634 -4.87 26.30 19.33
N GLY A 635 -5.23 27.00 18.26
CA GLY A 635 -6.57 27.53 18.05
C GLY A 635 -6.79 27.80 16.58
N LEU A 636 -7.77 27.13 15.99
CA LEU A 636 -8.15 27.29 14.58
C LEU A 636 -9.57 27.83 14.47
N ARG A 637 -9.86 28.48 13.34
CA ARG A 637 -11.22 28.80 12.90
C ARG A 637 -11.41 28.32 11.46
N ILE A 638 -12.58 27.75 11.19
CA ILE A 638 -12.98 27.34 9.84
C ILE A 638 -14.14 28.21 9.37
N ARG A 639 -13.99 28.79 8.19
CA ARG A 639 -15.03 29.59 7.52
C ARG A 639 -14.99 29.28 6.03
N LYS A 640 -16.14 28.99 5.41
CA LYS A 640 -16.24 28.64 3.98
C LYS A 640 -15.28 27.52 3.52
N GLY A 641 -15.05 26.51 4.37
CA GLY A 641 -14.12 25.41 4.05
C GLY A 641 -12.64 25.79 4.09
N CYS A 642 -12.32 26.95 4.64
CA CYS A 642 -11.00 27.54 4.71
C CYS A 642 -10.60 27.79 6.17
N SER A 643 -9.33 27.55 6.50
CA SER A 643 -8.75 27.74 7.84
C SER A 643 -8.06 29.08 7.97
N PHE A 644 -8.03 29.60 9.20
CA PHE A 644 -7.18 30.69 9.67
C PHE A 644 -7.00 30.55 11.19
N HIS A 645 -6.09 31.36 11.77
CA HIS A 645 -5.39 31.07 13.03
C HIS A 645 -4.49 29.83 12.91
N GLY A 646 -3.96 29.31 14.02
CA GLY A 646 -3.04 28.16 13.97
C GLY A 646 -2.44 27.83 15.33
N LEU A 647 -1.12 27.95 15.44
CA LEU A 647 -0.38 27.63 16.66
C LEU A 647 0.38 28.84 17.22
N ALA A 648 0.70 28.79 18.51
CA ALA A 648 1.52 29.76 19.21
C ALA A 648 2.53 29.00 20.10
N LEU A 649 3.79 28.97 19.68
CA LEU A 649 4.89 28.26 20.33
C LEU A 649 5.74 29.23 21.16
N ASN A 650 5.87 28.96 22.45
CA ASN A 650 6.69 29.78 23.36
C ASN A 650 8.17 29.43 23.20
N ILE A 651 9.01 30.37 22.76
CA ILE A 651 10.42 30.11 22.48
C ILE A 651 11.31 30.75 23.54
N ASN A 652 11.31 32.09 23.62
CA ASN A 652 12.10 32.86 24.58
C ASN A 652 11.37 34.17 24.92
N MET A 653 10.31 34.05 25.72
CA MET A 653 9.37 35.11 26.05
C MET A 653 9.22 35.29 27.57
N ASP A 654 8.63 36.42 27.98
CA ASP A 654 8.14 36.59 29.34
C ASP A 654 6.88 35.73 29.58
N LEU A 655 7.01 34.69 30.40
CA LEU A 655 5.90 33.81 30.77
C LEU A 655 5.06 34.34 31.94
N SER A 656 5.50 35.41 32.64
CA SER A 656 4.79 35.93 33.82
C SER A 656 3.32 36.34 33.56
N PRO A 657 2.93 36.84 32.37
CA PRO A 657 1.53 37.17 32.09
C PRO A 657 0.59 35.96 32.06
N PHE A 658 1.10 34.73 31.84
CA PHE A 658 0.27 33.52 31.91
C PHE A 658 -0.27 33.26 33.33
N LEU A 659 0.38 33.78 34.37
CA LEU A 659 -0.11 33.71 35.76
C LEU A 659 -1.33 34.61 36.01
N ARG A 660 -1.63 35.53 35.10
CA ARG A 660 -2.76 36.48 35.19
C ARG A 660 -4.02 35.96 34.49
N ILE A 661 -3.96 34.76 33.92
CA ILE A 661 -5.06 34.09 33.22
C ILE A 661 -5.14 32.61 33.63
N ASN A 662 -6.25 31.95 33.32
CA ASN A 662 -6.35 30.49 33.34
C ASN A 662 -6.18 29.98 31.91
N PRO A 663 -4.95 29.64 31.47
CA PRO A 663 -4.73 29.20 30.10
C PRO A 663 -5.55 27.94 29.82
N CYS A 664 -6.28 27.95 28.71
CA CYS A 664 -7.20 26.88 28.31
C CYS A 664 -8.32 26.53 29.33
N GLY A 665 -8.56 27.36 30.35
CA GLY A 665 -9.64 27.18 31.33
C GLY A 665 -9.29 26.38 32.57
N TYR A 666 -8.05 25.92 32.71
CA TYR A 666 -7.59 25.16 33.86
C TYR A 666 -6.84 26.06 34.83
N ALA A 667 -7.28 26.08 36.10
CA ALA A 667 -6.53 26.75 37.16
C ALA A 667 -5.23 25.98 37.44
N GLY A 668 -4.10 26.69 37.42
CA GLY A 668 -2.79 26.13 37.76
C GLY A 668 -2.07 25.38 36.63
N LEU A 669 -2.51 25.50 35.37
CA LEU A 669 -1.74 24.98 34.24
C LEU A 669 -0.47 25.81 34.04
N GLU A 670 0.68 25.17 34.24
CA GLU A 670 2.00 25.79 34.04
C GLU A 670 2.38 25.83 32.55
N MET A 671 2.93 26.96 32.13
CA MET A 671 3.49 27.16 30.79
C MET A 671 5.01 26.97 30.83
N THR A 672 5.57 26.48 29.73
CA THR A 672 7.02 26.40 29.52
C THR A 672 7.38 26.97 28.14
N GLN A 673 8.67 26.98 27.81
CA GLN A 673 9.21 27.53 26.57
C GLN A 673 10.50 26.80 26.16
N VAL A 674 10.91 26.93 24.90
CA VAL A 674 12.09 26.24 24.35
C VAL A 674 13.39 26.65 25.05
N SER A 675 13.54 27.93 25.40
CA SER A 675 14.73 28.48 26.08
C SER A 675 15.00 27.90 27.48
N HIS A 676 14.03 27.21 28.08
CA HIS A 676 14.28 26.45 29.32
C HIS A 676 15.13 25.18 29.09
N PHE A 677 15.20 24.71 27.84
CA PHE A 677 15.88 23.48 27.45
C PHE A 677 17.08 23.72 26.55
N VAL A 678 17.04 24.78 25.74
CA VAL A 678 18.12 25.15 24.81
C VAL A 678 18.55 26.59 25.07
N GLU A 679 19.76 26.77 25.60
CA GLU A 679 20.30 28.09 25.91
C GLU A 679 20.53 28.92 24.63
N GLY A 680 20.11 30.19 24.65
CA GLY A 680 20.32 31.12 23.54
C GLY A 680 19.39 30.95 22.32
N ILE A 681 18.46 29.98 22.34
CA ILE A 681 17.52 29.75 21.24
C ILE A 681 16.64 30.98 20.97
N THR A 682 16.48 31.32 19.69
CA THR A 682 15.67 32.45 19.23
C THR A 682 14.53 32.02 18.32
N VAL A 683 13.60 32.93 18.06
CA VAL A 683 12.51 32.72 17.11
C VAL A 683 13.05 32.41 15.71
N HIS A 684 14.15 33.05 15.31
CA HIS A 684 14.79 32.85 14.00
C HIS A 684 15.37 31.45 13.80
N ASP A 685 15.81 30.79 14.88
CA ASP A 685 16.33 29.42 14.80
C ASP A 685 15.19 28.41 14.59
N ILE A 686 14.03 28.65 15.21
CA ILE A 686 12.88 27.74 15.20
C ILE A 686 12.02 27.91 13.94
N GLN A 687 11.83 29.14 13.46
CA GLN A 687 10.92 29.45 12.35
C GLN A 687 11.14 28.56 11.10
N PRO A 688 12.37 28.41 10.55
CA PRO A 688 12.58 27.57 9.37
C PRO A 688 12.22 26.11 9.62
N ARG A 689 12.62 25.55 10.77
CA ARG A 689 12.34 24.15 11.14
C ARG A 689 10.86 23.89 11.34
N LEU A 690 10.15 24.86 11.92
CA LEU A 690 8.71 24.80 12.11
C LEU A 690 7.97 24.74 10.77
N VAL A 691 8.37 25.57 9.81
CA VAL A 691 7.82 25.56 8.45
C VAL A 691 8.17 24.25 7.73
N GLU A 692 9.44 23.84 7.74
CA GLU A 692 9.89 22.59 7.09
C GLU A 692 9.10 21.37 7.59
N ASN A 693 8.94 21.24 8.92
CA ASN A 693 8.17 20.14 9.50
C ASN A 693 6.68 20.21 9.16
N PHE A 694 6.10 21.41 9.09
CA PHE A 694 4.71 21.58 8.66
C PHE A 694 4.52 21.21 7.19
N ILE A 695 5.39 21.69 6.31
CA ILE A 695 5.37 21.39 4.88
C ILE A 695 5.57 19.89 4.63
N ALA A 696 6.47 19.23 5.37
CA ALA A 696 6.66 17.79 5.29
C ALA A 696 5.39 17.01 5.66
N LEU A 697 4.74 17.38 6.76
CA LEU A 697 3.46 16.77 7.19
C LEU A 697 2.28 17.10 6.26
N LEU A 698 2.41 18.12 5.41
CA LEU A 698 1.49 18.43 4.32
C LEU A 698 1.82 17.74 2.99
N ASN A 699 2.72 16.75 2.97
CA ASN A 699 3.20 16.04 1.79
C ASN A 699 4.00 16.92 0.81
N HIS A 700 4.84 17.82 1.33
CA HIS A 700 5.81 18.62 0.57
C HIS A 700 5.21 19.43 -0.61
N PRO A 701 4.16 20.25 -0.42
CA PRO A 701 3.73 21.18 -1.45
C PRO A 701 4.86 22.17 -1.77
N PRO A 702 4.96 22.67 -3.02
CA PRO A 702 5.87 23.76 -3.33
C PRO A 702 5.53 24.97 -2.44
N TYR A 703 6.55 25.67 -1.97
CA TYR A 703 6.36 26.87 -1.17
C TYR A 703 7.42 27.91 -1.51
N GLN A 704 7.08 29.18 -1.31
CA GLN A 704 7.96 30.31 -1.61
C GLN A 704 7.85 31.35 -0.50
N TYR A 705 8.94 32.06 -0.23
CA TYR A 705 8.96 33.26 0.59
C TYR A 705 8.88 34.48 -0.34
N PRO A 706 7.70 35.04 -0.61
CA PRO A 706 7.55 36.17 -1.53
C PRO A 706 8.27 37.44 -1.05
N ASP A 707 8.53 37.54 0.26
CA ASP A 707 9.11 38.71 0.91
C ASP A 707 10.62 38.53 1.23
N ALA A 708 11.28 37.52 0.64
CA ALA A 708 12.72 37.27 0.81
C ALA A 708 13.53 38.03 -0.26
N GLU A 709 13.85 39.30 0.03
CA GLU A 709 14.96 40.02 -0.61
C GLU A 709 16.23 39.96 0.25
#